data_AF-A0A0G0BIE1-F1
#
_entry.id   AF-A0A0G0BIE1-F1
#
_cell.length_a   1.000
_cell.length_b   1.000
_cell.length_c   1.000
_cell.angle_alpha   90.00
_cell.angle_beta   90.00
_cell.angle_gamma   90.00
#
_symmetry.space_group_name_H-M   'P 1'
#
loop_
_entity.id
_entity.type
_entity.pdbx_description
1 polymer ?
#
loop_
_entity_poly.entity_id
_entity_poly.type
_entity_poly.pdbx_seq_one_letter_code
_entity_poly.pdbx_strand_id
1 'polypeptide(L)'
;MSFCFEFTIENKLFRMNESHNQQSLNIKREDSLDFIRGISVIFMILAHGIFFFHDSSNLILTTIARTGNIICFTMFLFVSGASLYYGYLQNNTVLKEKTKKFFSRTFYLLIGFYILAFVVRANIFSIYPIDLRKITAIFIFQDVPNFTEFLFPFIFLSFSSIVLRKIYRKLSSSLLLTAVISIIFYFLGMLLYTLNIPSPYKEIKALFVGDASLLYFPLFQYLPVFLFGIYWGRYLFHTTSLSIRESLELKAGIILTIFIIFASFISNQYYLPLLEPLHRWPPSINFLALGVVSVFLLYLIYDNTKKIKPFDLFWEVMNYFGRDAFDLFIVHLLLLFLYQNLGGRQFTSPITVTLLLFVLFILSAFISSLNWKISPSIFRLPRLNPSGKGKYRPKKRHFILAFTLIGIVIWNLNYGKGTLFGSTIDPSRIFQRNIEPLPSVTLEIIDNGELPWFNQNYNYFKQLDVQNISSIVAINDSTSIALTFNHQEMVEKEQSKENGTDLLLVYFLDNHYFQIPFKIENSGTTNTTITFNLKEKIYPLKNDNRYFLYYGTDFPIAKNNFNNQSDNISNYKIILADSYHQKYLTTIDRQWYTKNAPKKYGLSSLIFTVEVRSNETEDLYYQIPEAGIREKLQEIGTQKYQAVIDLQKINYNTYTIFCENEQSIPLGSKQQFYLSAPVYVAWTFDWEGFDVNQSYLDAITAQVNRHYNIPLTHFFNPRIYLPSVVSAERANYLTSFVKQRQEIYGDEVQLHLHMHYDLIEASGVSVRKESKWGKNTDGYDVLTTSYTEEELGKIIAWAIKQFQVHGFSNPSGYRAGGWFADEKVLQVLQNQGFKYDASGREKYLWGGILTSPWDLNSLSQPFYPDKNNQNITSNNTFNILEIPNNGADSWAYSGENMLNRFYQNYDHPIIDTPKAVVYLSHPQWFQSKESQDEAKMELILNSIDDHLYSEDKGPVFYVTMNDIYELWK
;
A
#
# COMPACT_ATOMS: atom_id res chain seq x y z
N MET A 1 -17.55 5.49 55.21
CA MET A 1 -18.63 5.80 56.19
C MET A 1 -18.23 6.84 57.25
N SER A 2 -16.95 6.97 57.65
CA SER A 2 -16.50 8.06 58.55
C SER A 2 -16.67 9.48 57.97
N PHE A 3 -16.66 9.62 56.64
CA PHE A 3 -16.72 10.90 55.91
C PHE A 3 -18.10 11.60 55.95
N CYS A 4 -19.20 10.85 56.14
CA CYS A 4 -20.54 11.45 56.27
C CYS A 4 -20.78 12.05 57.66
N PHE A 5 -20.02 11.61 58.68
CA PHE A 5 -20.23 12.04 60.06
C PHE A 5 -19.54 13.38 60.37
N GLU A 6 -18.34 13.63 59.85
CA GLU A 6 -17.63 14.92 60.04
C GLU A 6 -18.23 16.08 59.23
N PHE A 7 -18.68 15.83 57.99
CA PHE A 7 -19.30 16.87 57.14
C PHE A 7 -20.66 17.38 57.67
N THR A 8 -21.30 16.59 58.54
CA THR A 8 -22.57 16.93 59.19
C THR A 8 -22.36 17.81 60.43
N ILE A 9 -21.20 17.70 61.10
CA ILE A 9 -20.86 18.48 62.30
C ILE A 9 -20.42 19.91 61.91
N GLU A 10 -19.65 20.08 60.83
CA GLU A 10 -19.30 21.42 60.30
C GLU A 10 -20.52 22.17 59.72
N ASN A 11 -21.46 21.47 59.08
CA ASN A 11 -22.72 22.08 58.61
C ASN A 11 -23.61 22.59 59.75
N LYS A 12 -23.48 22.02 60.96
CA LYS A 12 -24.22 22.44 62.16
C LYS A 12 -23.63 23.72 62.76
N LEU A 13 -22.30 23.85 62.75
CA LEU A 13 -21.58 25.08 63.11
C LEU A 13 -21.84 26.22 62.10
N PHE A 14 -21.96 25.91 60.81
CA PHE A 14 -22.27 26.90 59.77
C PHE A 14 -23.69 27.49 59.90
N ARG A 15 -24.66 26.72 60.42
CA ARG A 15 -26.04 27.19 60.65
C ARG A 15 -26.19 28.08 61.89
N MET A 16 -25.26 28.04 62.85
CA MET A 16 -25.36 28.85 64.08
C MET A 16 -24.82 30.29 63.93
N ASN A 17 -24.13 30.61 62.83
CA ASN A 17 -23.58 31.96 62.58
C ASN A 17 -24.41 32.84 61.62
N GLU A 18 -25.59 32.39 61.15
CA GLU A 18 -26.44 33.19 60.24
C GLU A 18 -27.24 34.32 60.95
N SER A 19 -27.20 34.43 62.28
CA SER A 19 -27.89 35.48 63.03
C SER A 19 -26.89 36.43 63.71
N HIS A 20 -26.31 37.37 62.95
CA HIS A 20 -25.91 38.73 63.39
C HIS A 20 -24.85 39.31 62.42
N ASN A 21 -25.30 40.07 61.41
CA ASN A 21 -24.70 41.36 60.99
C ASN A 21 -25.32 41.84 59.68
N GLN A 22 -26.27 42.77 59.77
CA GLN A 22 -26.68 43.62 58.66
C GLN A 22 -25.85 44.91 58.73
N GLN A 23 -24.67 44.89 58.09
CA GLN A 23 -23.99 46.10 57.65
C GLN A 23 -23.78 46.01 56.13
N SER A 24 -23.96 47.15 55.45
CA SER A 24 -23.88 47.30 54.00
C SER A 24 -22.49 46.92 53.47
N LEU A 25 -22.31 45.63 53.15
CA LEU A 25 -21.10 45.10 52.54
C LEU A 25 -20.98 45.61 51.10
N ASN A 26 -20.01 46.49 50.89
CA ASN A 26 -19.47 46.80 49.58
C ASN A 26 -18.93 45.48 49.01
N ILE A 27 -19.66 44.84 48.10
CA ILE A 27 -19.32 43.50 47.59
C ILE A 27 -17.97 43.58 46.88
N LYS A 28 -16.93 43.03 47.52
CA LYS A 28 -15.57 42.98 46.98
C LYS A 28 -15.52 41.95 45.85
N ARG A 29 -14.94 42.34 44.71
CA ARG A 29 -14.67 41.45 43.57
C ARG A 29 -13.61 40.42 43.97
N GLU A 30 -13.81 39.15 43.61
CA GLU A 30 -12.91 38.07 43.97
C GLU A 30 -11.79 37.93 42.93
N ASP A 31 -10.59 38.43 43.26
CA ASP A 31 -9.44 38.49 42.36
C ASP A 31 -8.98 37.09 41.87
N SER A 32 -9.11 36.03 42.68
CA SER A 32 -8.73 34.67 42.25
C SER A 32 -9.57 34.17 41.07
N LEU A 33 -10.84 34.58 40.99
CA LEU A 33 -11.71 34.24 39.85
C LEU A 33 -11.26 34.94 38.57
N ASP A 34 -10.78 36.18 38.67
CA ASP A 34 -10.22 36.89 37.52
C ASP A 34 -8.87 36.29 37.10
N PHE A 35 -8.01 35.89 38.04
CA PHE A 35 -6.76 35.21 37.72
C PHE A 35 -7.00 33.93 36.90
N ILE A 36 -7.87 33.02 37.38
CA ILE A 36 -8.16 31.76 36.68
C ILE A 36 -8.80 32.03 35.32
N ARG A 37 -9.68 33.04 35.22
CA ARG A 37 -10.25 33.47 33.95
C ARG A 37 -9.16 34.00 33.00
N GLY A 38 -8.20 34.78 33.50
CA GLY A 38 -7.09 35.31 32.71
C GLY A 38 -6.19 34.21 32.15
N ILE A 39 -5.85 33.21 32.96
CA ILE A 39 -5.11 32.01 32.49
C ILE A 39 -5.92 31.26 31.42
N SER A 40 -7.23 31.11 31.60
CA SER A 40 -8.11 30.50 30.61
C SER A 40 -8.09 31.25 29.28
N VAL A 41 -8.09 32.59 29.30
CA VAL A 41 -7.99 33.42 28.09
C VAL A 41 -6.68 33.20 27.38
N ILE A 42 -5.56 33.10 28.11
CA ILE A 42 -4.25 32.86 27.51
C ILE A 42 -4.19 31.50 26.83
N PHE A 43 -4.61 30.43 27.51
CA PHE A 43 -4.62 29.11 26.89
C PHE A 43 -5.55 29.03 25.68
N MET A 44 -6.68 29.74 25.71
CA MET A 44 -7.60 29.83 24.57
C MET A 44 -6.95 30.55 23.38
N ILE A 45 -6.32 31.72 23.60
CA ILE A 45 -5.60 32.45 22.54
C ILE A 45 -4.45 31.60 21.99
N LEU A 46 -3.73 30.88 22.86
CA LEU A 46 -2.66 29.95 22.43
C LEU A 46 -3.23 28.81 21.58
N ALA A 47 -4.28 28.13 22.04
CA ALA A 47 -4.87 27.00 21.32
C ALA A 47 -5.39 27.41 19.93
N HIS A 48 -6.13 28.53 19.87
CA HIS A 48 -6.61 29.06 18.60
C HIS A 48 -5.44 29.58 17.74
N GLY A 49 -4.53 30.37 18.29
CA GLY A 49 -3.40 30.90 17.52
C GLY A 49 -2.51 29.80 16.94
N ILE A 50 -2.20 28.75 17.70
CA ILE A 50 -1.44 27.59 17.21
C ILE A 50 -2.22 26.89 16.11
N PHE A 51 -3.54 26.71 16.26
CA PHE A 51 -4.38 26.13 15.21
C PHE A 51 -4.30 26.92 13.88
N PHE A 52 -4.26 28.25 13.94
CA PHE A 52 -4.18 29.09 12.73
C PHE A 52 -2.74 29.24 12.17
N PHE A 53 -1.71 29.16 13.00
CA PHE A 53 -0.32 29.45 12.59
C PHE A 53 0.57 28.21 12.39
N HIS A 54 0.24 27.05 12.95
CA HIS A 54 1.11 25.87 12.98
C HIS A 54 0.51 24.69 12.21
N ASP A 55 1.34 23.93 11.51
CA ASP A 55 0.92 22.79 10.67
C ASP A 55 0.86 21.44 11.42
N SER A 56 0.99 21.46 12.74
CA SER A 56 1.03 20.27 13.62
C SER A 56 2.32 19.45 13.58
N SER A 57 3.38 19.90 12.91
CA SER A 57 4.66 19.18 12.85
C SER A 57 5.45 19.19 14.16
N ASN A 58 5.30 20.23 15.01
CA ASN A 58 6.00 20.34 16.29
C ASN A 58 5.19 19.80 17.48
N LEU A 59 5.79 18.87 18.23
CA LEU A 59 5.18 18.23 19.39
C LEU A 59 4.86 19.19 20.54
N ILE A 60 5.73 20.15 20.83
CA ILE A 60 5.57 21.08 21.97
C ILE A 60 4.38 22.00 21.72
N LEU A 61 4.31 22.63 20.54
CA LEU A 61 3.18 23.49 20.16
C LEU A 61 1.86 22.72 20.14
N THR A 62 1.87 21.50 19.59
CA THR A 62 0.69 20.64 19.57
C THR A 62 0.24 20.27 20.99
N THR A 63 1.18 20.02 21.91
CA THR A 63 0.88 19.73 23.32
C THR A 63 0.25 20.94 24.00
N ILE A 64 0.79 22.14 23.80
CA ILE A 64 0.22 23.38 24.37
C ILE A 64 -1.21 23.61 23.88
N ALA A 65 -1.45 23.46 22.57
CA ALA A 65 -2.78 23.61 21.99
C ALA A 65 -3.77 22.56 22.53
N ARG A 66 -3.34 21.30 22.65
CA ARG A 66 -4.14 20.21 23.25
C ARG A 66 -4.48 20.52 24.70
N THR A 67 -3.52 20.95 25.51
CA THR A 67 -3.76 21.35 26.90
C THR A 67 -4.83 22.43 26.98
N GLY A 68 -4.72 23.49 26.17
CA GLY A 68 -5.74 24.53 26.09
C GLY A 68 -7.12 23.99 25.72
N ASN A 69 -7.19 23.13 24.71
CA ASN A 69 -8.43 22.48 24.26
C ASN A 69 -9.08 21.58 25.31
N ILE A 70 -8.30 21.01 26.24
CA ILE A 70 -8.80 20.14 27.31
C ILE A 70 -9.39 20.98 28.46
N ILE A 71 -8.67 22.02 28.90
CA ILE A 71 -9.00 22.66 30.20
C ILE A 71 -9.80 23.96 30.06
N CYS A 72 -9.63 24.74 28.98
CA CYS A 72 -10.11 26.13 28.93
C CYS A 72 -11.61 26.27 29.15
N PHE A 73 -12.40 25.53 28.38
CA PHE A 73 -13.87 25.70 28.41
C PHE A 73 -14.44 25.33 29.79
N THR A 74 -14.01 24.21 30.35
CA THR A 74 -14.38 23.76 31.69
C THR A 74 -14.00 24.80 32.76
N MET A 75 -12.79 25.36 32.68
CA MET A 75 -12.34 26.42 33.60
C MET A 75 -13.21 27.68 33.48
N PHE A 76 -13.46 28.17 32.27
CA PHE A 76 -14.33 29.33 32.05
C PHE A 76 -15.74 29.10 32.60
N LEU A 77 -16.29 27.91 32.39
CA LEU A 77 -17.64 27.56 32.81
C LEU A 77 -17.75 27.49 34.34
N PHE A 78 -16.79 26.85 35.00
CA PHE A 78 -16.71 26.77 36.45
C PHE A 78 -16.61 28.18 37.07
N VAL A 79 -15.67 28.99 36.58
CA VAL A 79 -15.47 30.37 37.05
C VAL A 79 -16.70 31.25 36.76
N SER A 80 -17.40 31.03 35.64
CA SER A 80 -18.64 31.73 35.32
C SER A 80 -19.74 31.43 36.36
N GLY A 81 -19.90 30.16 36.73
CA GLY A 81 -20.81 29.74 37.79
C GLY A 81 -20.46 30.37 39.15
N ALA A 82 -19.19 30.34 39.53
CA ALA A 82 -18.73 30.95 40.78
C ALA A 82 -18.98 32.47 40.79
N SER A 83 -18.66 33.15 39.67
CA SER A 83 -18.86 34.59 39.51
C SER A 83 -20.33 34.99 39.52
N LEU A 84 -21.23 34.12 39.02
CA LEU A 84 -22.68 34.33 39.07
C LEU A 84 -23.19 34.43 40.51
N TYR A 85 -22.64 33.63 41.44
CA TYR A 85 -23.03 33.71 42.84
C TYR A 85 -22.73 35.09 43.45
N TYR A 86 -21.48 35.55 43.30
CA TYR A 86 -21.03 36.88 43.74
C TYR A 86 -21.81 38.02 43.06
N GLY A 87 -22.00 37.94 41.74
CA GLY A 87 -22.65 39.00 40.97
C GLY A 87 -24.15 39.12 41.20
N TYR A 88 -24.84 37.97 41.38
CA TYR A 88 -26.30 37.91 41.22
C TYR A 88 -27.06 37.15 42.33
N LEU A 89 -26.59 35.97 42.74
CA LEU A 89 -27.39 35.06 43.57
C LEU A 89 -27.39 35.42 45.07
N GLN A 90 -26.33 36.05 45.56
CA GLN A 90 -26.09 36.28 47.00
C GLN A 90 -27.05 37.25 47.70
N ASN A 91 -27.65 38.24 47.01
CA ASN A 91 -28.35 39.35 47.68
C ASN A 91 -29.74 39.63 47.08
N ASN A 92 -30.76 39.88 47.93
CA ASN A 92 -32.15 40.09 47.52
C ASN A 92 -32.57 41.58 47.44
N THR A 93 -31.81 42.50 48.05
CA THR A 93 -32.26 43.88 48.25
C THR A 93 -32.23 44.77 47.00
N VAL A 94 -31.46 44.42 45.96
CA VAL A 94 -31.32 45.21 44.71
C VAL A 94 -31.53 44.34 43.47
N LEU A 95 -32.58 43.52 43.46
CA LEU A 95 -32.79 42.49 42.44
C LEU A 95 -33.08 43.05 41.04
N LYS A 96 -33.87 44.12 40.94
CA LYS A 96 -34.31 44.68 39.65
C LYS A 96 -33.15 45.25 38.84
N GLU A 97 -32.28 46.04 39.46
CA GLU A 97 -31.11 46.61 38.78
C GLU A 97 -30.06 45.56 38.41
N LYS A 98 -29.83 44.58 39.29
CA LYS A 98 -28.92 43.47 39.01
C LYS A 98 -29.44 42.62 37.86
N THR A 99 -30.74 42.35 37.80
CA THR A 99 -31.36 41.59 36.71
C THR A 99 -31.23 42.34 35.38
N LYS A 100 -31.44 43.67 35.38
CA LYS A 100 -31.21 44.50 34.18
C LYS A 100 -29.75 44.41 33.69
N LYS A 101 -28.77 44.53 34.60
CA LYS A 101 -27.34 44.40 34.26
C LYS A 101 -27.00 43.02 33.69
N PHE A 102 -27.53 41.95 34.29
CA PHE A 102 -27.33 40.58 33.80
C PHE A 102 -27.99 40.35 32.44
N PHE A 103 -29.21 40.85 32.23
CA PHE A 103 -29.88 40.80 30.94
C PHE A 103 -29.07 41.52 29.85
N SER A 104 -28.59 42.73 30.13
CA SER A 104 -27.72 43.46 29.20
C SER A 104 -26.46 42.66 28.87
N ARG A 105 -25.79 42.05 29.86
CA ARG A 105 -24.63 41.19 29.62
C ARG A 105 -24.97 40.02 28.69
N THR A 106 -26.07 39.31 28.93
CA THR A 106 -26.52 38.21 28.05
C THR A 106 -26.77 38.70 26.63
N PHE A 107 -27.41 39.85 26.46
CA PHE A 107 -27.67 40.45 25.16
C PHE A 107 -26.39 40.79 24.40
N TYR A 108 -25.37 41.30 25.09
CA TYR A 108 -24.08 41.57 24.45
C TYR A 108 -23.29 40.30 24.09
N LEU A 109 -23.38 39.23 24.89
CA LEU A 109 -22.82 37.93 24.50
C LEU A 109 -23.44 37.45 23.18
N LEU A 110 -24.76 37.63 23.03
CA LEU A 110 -25.50 37.31 21.82
C LEU A 110 -25.09 38.19 20.63
N ILE A 111 -24.90 39.50 20.84
CA ILE A 111 -24.36 40.39 19.79
C ILE A 111 -22.96 39.95 19.36
N GLY A 112 -22.08 39.64 20.32
CA GLY A 112 -20.73 39.17 20.00
C GLY A 112 -20.72 37.86 19.22
N PHE A 113 -21.62 36.94 19.57
CA PHE A 113 -21.87 35.74 18.78
C PHE A 113 -22.22 36.09 17.33
N TYR A 114 -23.21 36.95 17.09
CA TYR A 114 -23.61 37.31 15.73
C TYR A 114 -22.49 38.01 14.96
N ILE A 115 -21.76 38.95 15.58
CA ILE A 115 -20.62 39.62 14.92
C ILE A 115 -19.59 38.59 14.46
N LEU A 116 -19.20 37.65 15.31
CA LEU A 116 -18.26 36.60 14.94
C LEU A 116 -18.85 35.67 13.88
N ALA A 117 -20.07 35.18 14.06
CA ALA A 117 -20.71 34.27 13.11
C ALA A 117 -20.77 34.88 11.70
N PHE A 118 -21.10 36.17 11.60
CA PHE A 118 -21.05 36.88 10.33
C PHE A 118 -19.64 37.02 9.77
N VAL A 119 -18.62 37.34 10.58
CA VAL A 119 -17.24 37.47 10.09
C VAL A 119 -16.66 36.13 9.64
N VAL A 120 -16.96 35.03 10.34
CA VAL A 120 -16.52 33.67 9.98
C VAL A 120 -17.18 33.22 8.68
N ARG A 121 -18.45 33.56 8.48
CA ARG A 121 -19.22 33.12 7.31
C ARG A 121 -19.12 34.06 6.10
N ALA A 122 -18.91 35.34 6.35
CA ALA A 122 -18.62 36.32 5.32
C ALA A 122 -17.20 36.04 4.81
N ASN A 123 -17.11 35.44 3.64
CA ASN A 123 -15.86 35.42 2.90
C ASN A 123 -15.64 36.85 2.39
N ILE A 124 -15.00 37.69 3.22
CA ILE A 124 -14.96 39.17 3.13
C ILE A 124 -14.48 39.68 1.75
N PHE A 125 -13.79 38.84 0.97
CA PHE A 125 -13.26 39.17 -0.36
C PHE A 125 -13.99 38.48 -1.54
N SER A 126 -15.03 37.70 -1.29
CA SER A 126 -15.81 37.08 -2.36
C SER A 126 -16.90 38.04 -2.89
N ILE A 127 -16.95 38.25 -4.20
CA ILE A 127 -17.82 39.21 -4.91
C ILE A 127 -19.29 38.71 -4.99
N TYR A 128 -19.65 37.60 -4.32
CA TYR A 128 -20.97 37.00 -4.43
C TYR A 128 -22.04 37.77 -3.61
N PRO A 129 -23.29 37.84 -4.11
CA PRO A 129 -24.38 38.48 -3.39
C PRO A 129 -24.66 37.76 -2.06
N ILE A 130 -24.92 38.55 -1.02
CA ILE A 130 -25.25 38.08 0.32
C ILE A 130 -26.54 37.25 0.28
N ASP A 131 -26.45 35.97 0.64
CA ASP A 131 -27.60 35.05 0.71
C ASP A 131 -28.38 35.25 2.04
N LEU A 132 -29.58 35.82 1.94
CA LEU A 132 -30.47 36.05 3.08
C LEU A 132 -30.86 34.75 3.82
N ARG A 133 -30.84 33.58 3.15
CA ARG A 133 -31.15 32.30 3.80
C ARG A 133 -30.06 31.91 4.79
N LYS A 134 -28.78 32.13 4.45
CA LYS A 134 -27.65 31.86 5.35
C LYS A 134 -27.65 32.81 6.56
N ILE A 135 -27.97 34.09 6.34
CA ILE A 135 -28.13 35.05 7.44
C ILE A 135 -29.25 34.60 8.38
N THR A 136 -30.39 34.22 7.82
CA THR A 136 -31.54 33.75 8.61
C THR A 136 -31.16 32.50 9.41
N ALA A 137 -30.48 31.54 8.79
CA ALA A 137 -30.01 30.32 9.45
C ALA A 137 -29.11 30.61 10.67
N ILE A 138 -28.21 31.61 10.59
CA ILE A 138 -27.39 32.06 11.72
C ILE A 138 -28.27 32.64 12.84
N PHE A 139 -29.26 33.49 12.51
CA PHE A 139 -30.14 34.12 13.50
C PHE A 139 -31.00 33.12 14.29
N ILE A 140 -31.34 31.98 13.68
CA ILE A 140 -32.14 30.93 14.33
C ILE A 140 -31.29 29.73 14.78
N PHE A 141 -29.96 29.87 14.80
CA PHE A 141 -28.99 28.84 15.22
C PHE A 141 -29.04 27.53 14.42
N GLN A 142 -29.50 27.59 13.17
CA GLN A 142 -29.40 26.48 12.21
C GLN A 142 -28.04 26.44 11.48
N ASP A 143 -27.28 27.53 11.51
CA ASP A 143 -25.88 27.57 11.11
C ASP A 143 -25.08 28.24 12.23
N VAL A 144 -24.33 27.45 13.01
CA VAL A 144 -23.44 27.95 14.07
C VAL A 144 -22.00 27.74 13.62
N PRO A 145 -21.30 28.80 13.17
CA PRO A 145 -19.94 28.68 12.68
C PRO A 145 -18.96 28.22 13.78
N ASN A 146 -17.94 27.47 13.38
CA ASN A 146 -16.87 27.03 14.28
C ASN A 146 -16.21 28.20 15.02
N PHE A 147 -15.72 27.94 16.23
CA PHE A 147 -15.19 28.91 17.20
C PHE A 147 -16.24 29.86 17.83
N THR A 148 -17.47 29.89 17.32
CA THR A 148 -18.55 30.74 17.87
C THR A 148 -19.48 29.97 18.82
N GLU A 149 -19.56 28.64 18.66
CA GLU A 149 -20.35 27.72 19.48
C GLU A 149 -19.99 27.81 20.97
N PHE A 150 -18.75 28.19 21.29
CA PHE A 150 -18.28 28.42 22.65
C PHE A 150 -19.13 29.45 23.43
N LEU A 151 -19.68 30.47 22.76
CA LEU A 151 -20.48 31.51 23.41
C LEU A 151 -21.88 31.01 23.81
N PHE A 152 -22.39 29.99 23.14
CA PHE A 152 -23.76 29.52 23.32
C PHE A 152 -24.04 29.06 24.76
N PRO A 153 -23.22 28.20 25.40
CA PRO A 153 -23.38 27.87 26.82
C PRO A 153 -23.42 29.10 27.73
N PHE A 154 -22.59 30.12 27.49
CA PHE A 154 -22.60 31.34 28.31
C PHE A 154 -23.85 32.19 28.09
N ILE A 155 -24.38 32.27 26.87
CA ILE A 155 -25.63 32.96 26.56
C ILE A 155 -26.79 32.26 27.28
N PHE A 156 -26.92 30.95 27.09
CA PHE A 156 -28.03 30.16 27.66
C PHE A 156 -27.98 30.09 29.18
N LEU A 157 -26.82 29.85 29.78
CA LEU A 157 -26.69 29.79 31.25
C LEU A 157 -26.86 31.16 31.90
N SER A 158 -26.42 32.24 31.24
CA SER A 158 -26.68 33.59 31.73
C SER A 158 -28.17 33.91 31.66
N PHE A 159 -28.85 33.56 30.57
CA PHE A 159 -30.31 33.73 30.46
C PHE A 159 -31.07 32.86 31.47
N SER A 160 -30.73 31.57 31.59
CA SER A 160 -31.37 30.65 32.54
C SER A 160 -31.18 31.13 33.98
N SER A 161 -30.06 31.80 34.30
CA SER A 161 -29.85 32.34 35.64
C SER A 161 -30.86 33.42 36.04
N ILE A 162 -31.39 34.15 35.07
CA ILE A 162 -32.45 35.15 35.27
C ILE A 162 -33.78 34.43 35.58
N VAL A 163 -34.12 33.42 34.78
CA VAL A 163 -35.40 32.68 34.88
C VAL A 163 -35.43 31.75 36.10
N LEU A 164 -34.36 30.98 36.30
CA LEU A 164 -34.24 29.90 37.29
C LEU A 164 -33.48 30.34 38.55
N ARG A 165 -33.39 31.64 38.82
CA ARG A 165 -32.62 32.21 39.94
C ARG A 165 -32.85 31.49 41.28
N LYS A 166 -34.12 31.24 41.61
CA LYS A 166 -34.50 30.58 42.88
C LYS A 166 -33.94 29.16 42.97
N ILE A 167 -33.95 28.43 41.85
CA ILE A 167 -33.43 27.07 41.75
C ILE A 167 -31.92 27.11 41.93
N TYR A 168 -31.19 27.94 41.17
CA TYR A 168 -29.73 28.05 41.30
C TYR A 168 -29.26 28.45 42.70
N ARG A 169 -30.01 29.31 43.41
CA ARG A 169 -29.72 29.64 44.81
C ARG A 169 -29.96 28.46 45.77
N LYS A 170 -30.99 27.64 45.51
CA LYS A 170 -31.24 26.41 46.29
C LYS A 170 -30.14 25.37 46.02
N LEU A 171 -29.76 25.17 44.76
CA LEU A 171 -28.65 24.28 44.39
C LEU A 171 -27.35 24.70 45.08
N SER A 172 -27.02 26.00 45.04
CA SER A 172 -25.80 26.50 45.66
C SER A 172 -25.70 26.23 47.16
N SER A 173 -26.82 26.03 47.85
CA SER A 173 -26.87 25.77 49.29
C SER A 173 -26.56 24.32 49.69
N SER A 174 -26.53 23.38 48.75
CA SER A 174 -26.38 21.96 49.04
C SER A 174 -25.54 21.26 47.98
N LEU A 175 -24.39 20.71 48.40
CA LEU A 175 -23.51 19.92 47.53
C LEU A 175 -24.23 18.68 46.99
N LEU A 176 -24.98 17.97 47.85
CA LEU A 176 -25.71 16.77 47.45
C LEU A 176 -26.76 17.08 46.39
N LEU A 177 -27.55 18.14 46.58
CA LEU A 177 -28.57 18.52 45.59
C LEU A 177 -27.92 18.96 44.27
N THR A 178 -26.80 19.69 44.34
CA THR A 178 -26.00 20.04 43.15
C THR A 178 -25.52 18.79 42.42
N ALA A 179 -24.94 17.82 43.14
CA ALA A 179 -24.43 16.58 42.55
C ALA A 179 -25.54 15.75 41.90
N VAL A 180 -26.69 15.57 42.55
CA VAL A 180 -27.82 14.81 42.00
C VAL A 180 -28.33 15.44 40.71
N ILE A 181 -28.53 16.76 40.68
CA ILE A 181 -29.00 17.46 39.48
C ILE A 181 -27.95 17.39 38.37
N SER A 182 -26.67 17.55 38.70
CA SER A 182 -25.57 17.38 37.73
C SER A 182 -25.59 15.99 37.08
N ILE A 183 -25.75 14.92 37.87
CA ILE A 183 -25.82 13.54 37.39
C ILE A 183 -27.02 13.36 36.45
N ILE A 184 -28.21 13.83 36.86
CA ILE A 184 -29.43 13.70 36.05
C ILE A 184 -29.25 14.37 34.68
N PHE A 185 -28.78 15.62 34.64
CA PHE A 185 -28.59 16.32 33.37
C PHE A 185 -27.49 15.73 32.50
N TYR A 186 -26.40 15.25 33.11
CA TYR A 186 -25.33 14.60 32.36
C TYR A 186 -25.83 13.33 31.65
N PHE A 187 -26.47 12.42 32.39
CA PHE A 187 -27.00 11.18 31.82
C PHE A 187 -28.16 11.43 30.86
N LEU A 188 -29.02 12.41 31.12
CA LEU A 188 -30.05 12.83 30.17
C LEU A 188 -29.42 13.36 28.87
N GLY A 189 -28.34 14.13 28.96
CA GLY A 189 -27.59 14.58 27.79
C GLY A 189 -27.00 13.40 27.00
N MET A 190 -26.40 12.43 27.68
CA MET A 190 -25.86 11.22 27.04
C MET A 190 -26.96 10.37 26.37
N LEU A 191 -28.13 10.26 26.98
CA LEU A 191 -29.28 9.55 26.39
C LEU A 191 -29.80 10.27 25.14
N LEU A 192 -29.92 11.60 25.18
CA LEU A 192 -30.42 12.39 24.05
C LEU A 192 -29.38 12.54 22.92
N TYR A 193 -28.10 12.42 23.23
CA TYR A 193 -27.01 12.44 22.26
C TYR A 193 -27.17 11.34 21.19
N THR A 194 -27.66 10.16 21.56
CA THR A 194 -27.81 9.00 20.65
C THR A 194 -28.93 9.16 19.63
N LEU A 195 -29.82 10.14 19.80
CA LEU A 195 -30.94 10.36 18.89
C LEU A 195 -30.46 10.96 17.57
N ASN A 196 -30.69 10.29 16.45
CA ASN A 196 -30.38 10.84 15.14
C ASN A 196 -31.47 11.84 14.71
N ILE A 197 -31.10 13.11 14.55
CA ILE A 197 -32.02 14.20 14.14
C ILE A 197 -31.51 14.81 12.83
N PRO A 198 -32.34 14.92 11.78
CA PRO A 198 -31.92 15.50 10.51
C PRO A 198 -31.70 17.02 10.58
N SER A 199 -30.89 17.54 9.66
CA SER A 199 -30.76 19.00 9.43
C SER A 199 -32.12 19.57 9.02
N PRO A 200 -32.52 20.78 9.48
CA PRO A 200 -31.71 21.79 10.17
C PRO A 200 -31.82 21.79 11.71
N TYR A 201 -32.43 20.75 12.31
CA TYR A 201 -32.59 20.66 13.77
C TYR A 201 -31.39 20.02 14.46
N LYS A 202 -30.51 19.40 13.68
CA LYS A 202 -29.27 18.75 14.13
C LYS A 202 -28.35 19.71 14.87
N GLU A 203 -28.20 20.93 14.37
CA GLU A 203 -27.34 21.97 14.91
C GLU A 203 -27.85 22.41 16.29
N ILE A 204 -29.17 22.61 16.41
CA ILE A 204 -29.82 22.94 17.68
C ILE A 204 -29.64 21.79 18.69
N LYS A 205 -29.89 20.54 18.29
CA LYS A 205 -29.64 19.37 19.14
C LYS A 205 -28.18 19.36 19.63
N ALA A 206 -27.22 19.57 18.72
CA ALA A 206 -25.81 19.52 19.04
C ALA A 206 -25.39 20.55 20.09
N LEU A 207 -26.02 21.74 20.11
CA LEU A 207 -25.74 22.77 21.12
C LEU A 207 -26.20 22.39 22.54
N PHE A 208 -27.25 21.56 22.66
CA PHE A 208 -27.78 21.15 23.96
C PHE A 208 -27.22 19.83 24.46
N VAL A 209 -27.09 18.83 23.58
CA VAL A 209 -26.77 17.44 23.96
C VAL A 209 -25.65 16.83 23.11
N GLY A 210 -25.19 17.51 22.07
CA GLY A 210 -24.03 17.10 21.25
C GLY A 210 -24.45 16.30 20.02
N ASP A 211 -23.51 16.16 19.08
CA ASP A 211 -23.65 15.30 17.91
C ASP A 211 -22.27 14.79 17.47
N ALA A 212 -22.19 13.56 16.94
CA ALA A 212 -20.92 12.95 16.55
C ALA A 212 -20.23 13.72 15.41
N SER A 213 -20.98 14.43 14.58
CA SER A 213 -20.42 15.17 13.44
C SER A 213 -20.27 16.67 13.67
N LEU A 214 -20.46 17.18 14.90
CA LEU A 214 -20.37 18.62 15.20
C LEU A 214 -19.57 18.84 16.50
N LEU A 215 -18.59 19.74 16.46
CA LEU A 215 -17.66 20.00 17.57
C LEU A 215 -18.23 21.03 18.56
N TYR A 216 -19.46 20.84 19.01
CA TYR A 216 -20.18 21.80 19.87
C TYR A 216 -20.11 21.41 21.32
N PHE A 217 -20.08 22.40 22.23
CA PHE A 217 -20.08 22.22 23.68
C PHE A 217 -21.49 22.00 24.22
N PRO A 218 -21.94 20.74 24.41
CA PRO A 218 -23.33 20.50 24.70
C PRO A 218 -23.68 20.93 26.11
N LEU A 219 -24.71 21.78 26.20
CA LEU A 219 -25.11 22.41 27.45
C LEU A 219 -25.33 21.42 28.60
N PHE A 220 -25.96 20.26 28.33
CA PHE A 220 -26.38 19.32 29.38
C PHE A 220 -25.20 18.63 30.05
N GLN A 221 -24.23 18.14 29.27
CA GLN A 221 -23.06 17.45 29.80
C GLN A 221 -22.09 18.42 30.50
N TYR A 222 -22.07 19.69 30.10
CA TYR A 222 -21.24 20.71 30.74
C TYR A 222 -21.93 21.45 31.91
N LEU A 223 -23.25 21.38 32.03
CA LEU A 223 -24.01 21.95 33.15
C LEU A 223 -23.47 21.55 34.54
N PRO A 224 -23.03 20.29 34.79
CA PRO A 224 -22.37 19.92 36.04
C PRO A 224 -21.28 20.88 36.49
N VAL A 225 -20.36 21.23 35.59
CA VAL A 225 -19.22 22.11 35.86
C VAL A 225 -19.69 23.50 36.30
N PHE A 226 -20.70 24.03 35.60
CA PHE A 226 -21.30 25.33 35.94
C PHE A 226 -21.96 25.31 37.33
N LEU A 227 -22.73 24.27 37.65
CA LEU A 227 -23.43 24.13 38.93
C LEU A 227 -22.46 23.96 40.10
N PHE A 228 -21.41 23.15 39.93
CA PHE A 228 -20.32 23.05 40.92
C PHE A 228 -19.59 24.38 41.09
N GLY A 229 -19.40 25.14 40.00
CA GLY A 229 -18.91 26.51 40.06
C GLY A 229 -19.79 27.41 40.92
N ILE A 230 -21.12 27.37 40.76
CA ILE A 230 -22.05 28.15 41.60
C ILE A 230 -21.94 27.76 43.07
N TYR A 231 -21.91 26.46 43.38
CA TYR A 231 -21.72 25.95 44.74
C TYR A 231 -20.40 26.46 45.34
N TRP A 232 -19.31 26.34 44.57
CA TRP A 232 -17.99 26.83 44.97
C TRP A 232 -17.97 28.35 45.21
N GLY A 233 -18.63 29.13 44.35
CA GLY A 233 -18.77 30.58 44.54
C GLY A 233 -19.49 30.94 45.83
N ARG A 234 -20.49 30.16 46.25
CA ARG A 234 -21.11 30.32 47.57
C ARG A 234 -20.13 30.02 48.70
N TYR A 235 -19.41 28.91 48.59
CA TYR A 235 -18.43 28.50 49.58
C TYR A 235 -17.36 29.58 49.78
N LEU A 236 -16.79 30.11 48.69
CA LEU A 236 -15.80 31.18 48.74
C LEU A 236 -16.37 32.46 49.36
N PHE A 237 -17.62 32.80 49.07
CA PHE A 237 -18.24 34.02 49.59
C PHE A 237 -18.41 34.00 51.12
N HIS A 238 -18.71 32.84 51.70
CA HIS A 238 -18.95 32.72 53.15
C HIS A 238 -17.72 32.27 53.95
N THR A 239 -16.67 31.76 53.29
CA THR A 239 -15.44 31.31 53.96
C THR A 239 -14.42 32.44 54.00
N THR A 240 -14.20 33.00 55.18
CA THR A 240 -13.25 34.12 55.39
C THR A 240 -11.84 33.68 55.77
N SER A 241 -11.66 32.45 56.25
CA SER A 241 -10.35 31.91 56.63
C SER A 241 -9.60 31.34 55.43
N LEU A 242 -8.42 31.89 55.15
CA LEU A 242 -7.55 31.44 54.05
C LEU A 242 -7.07 30.00 54.24
N SER A 243 -6.73 29.59 55.46
CA SER A 243 -6.23 28.23 55.72
C SER A 243 -7.29 27.15 55.52
N ILE A 244 -8.55 27.46 55.84
CA ILE A 244 -9.69 26.56 55.61
C ILE A 244 -9.93 26.41 54.11
N ARG A 245 -9.84 27.51 53.37
CA ARG A 245 -9.98 27.54 51.92
C ARG A 245 -8.89 26.71 51.23
N GLU A 246 -7.62 26.96 51.54
CA GLU A 246 -6.47 26.23 50.99
C GLU A 246 -6.58 24.71 51.28
N SER A 247 -6.98 24.33 52.51
CA SER A 247 -7.16 22.93 52.88
C SER A 247 -8.25 22.26 52.05
N LEU A 248 -9.38 22.94 51.81
CA LEU A 248 -10.47 22.38 51.03
C LEU A 248 -10.13 22.30 49.54
N GLU A 249 -9.47 23.32 48.99
CA GLU A 249 -8.98 23.34 47.60
C GLU A 249 -8.05 22.16 47.34
N LEU A 250 -7.10 21.91 48.25
CA LEU A 250 -6.18 20.78 48.17
C LEU A 250 -6.92 19.44 48.25
N LYS A 251 -7.82 19.28 49.23
CA LYS A 251 -8.61 18.03 49.37
C LYS A 251 -9.47 17.76 48.14
N ALA A 252 -10.16 18.78 47.61
CA ALA A 252 -10.97 18.66 46.41
C ALA A 252 -10.13 18.28 45.19
N GLY A 253 -8.97 18.93 45.01
CA GLY A 253 -8.02 18.63 43.94
C GLY A 253 -7.48 17.21 44.01
N ILE A 254 -7.05 16.74 45.19
CA ILE A 254 -6.54 15.38 45.40
C ILE A 254 -7.63 14.34 45.13
N ILE A 255 -8.83 14.51 45.68
CA ILE A 255 -9.95 13.57 45.49
C ILE A 255 -10.28 13.42 44.00
N LEU A 256 -10.40 14.55 43.28
CA LEU A 256 -10.66 14.51 41.84
C LEU A 256 -9.50 13.92 41.04
N THR A 257 -8.25 14.16 41.45
CA THR A 257 -7.07 13.56 40.80
C THR A 257 -7.05 12.04 40.97
N ILE A 258 -7.32 11.53 42.18
CA ILE A 258 -7.45 10.09 42.45
C ILE A 258 -8.58 9.50 41.61
N PHE A 259 -9.73 10.18 41.56
CA PHE A 259 -10.85 9.76 40.73
C PHE A 259 -10.45 9.66 39.24
N ILE A 260 -9.76 10.67 38.69
CA ILE A 260 -9.31 10.66 37.30
C ILE A 260 -8.35 9.50 37.05
N ILE A 261 -7.35 9.27 37.92
CA ILE A 261 -6.39 8.16 37.77
C ILE A 261 -7.12 6.82 37.76
N PHE A 262 -8.02 6.61 38.74
CA PHE A 262 -8.78 5.36 38.84
C PHE A 262 -9.72 5.15 37.65
N ALA A 263 -10.46 6.17 37.24
CA ALA A 263 -11.35 6.08 36.09
C ALA A 263 -10.59 5.94 34.76
N SER A 264 -9.40 6.54 34.63
CA SER A 264 -8.50 6.33 33.48
C SER A 264 -8.02 4.89 33.42
N PHE A 265 -7.64 4.31 34.56
CA PHE A 265 -7.25 2.91 34.67
C PHE A 265 -8.40 1.98 34.22
N ILE A 266 -9.61 2.20 34.73
CA ILE A 266 -10.80 1.44 34.31
C ILE A 266 -11.07 1.60 32.80
N SER A 267 -11.03 2.83 32.30
CA SER A 267 -11.27 3.12 30.88
C SER A 267 -10.25 2.41 29.99
N ASN A 268 -8.99 2.30 30.41
CA ASN A 268 -7.95 1.62 29.65
C ASN A 268 -8.12 0.10 29.64
N GLN A 269 -8.66 -0.48 30.72
CA GLN A 269 -8.90 -1.93 30.82
C GLN A 269 -10.16 -2.39 30.09
N TYR A 270 -11.22 -1.59 30.10
CA TYR A 270 -12.56 -2.01 29.62
C TYR A 270 -13.11 -1.19 28.45
N TYR A 271 -12.35 -0.23 27.93
CA TYR A 271 -12.77 0.73 26.90
C TYR A 271 -14.17 1.31 27.16
N LEU A 272 -14.25 2.21 28.13
CA LEU A 272 -15.50 2.90 28.50
C LEU A 272 -15.43 4.38 28.07
N PRO A 273 -16.02 4.78 26.92
CA PRO A 273 -15.95 6.16 26.42
C PRO A 273 -16.39 7.23 27.43
N LEU A 274 -17.35 6.87 28.31
CA LEU A 274 -17.84 7.74 29.39
C LEU A 274 -16.76 8.15 30.41
N LEU A 275 -15.70 7.36 30.54
CA LEU A 275 -14.58 7.57 31.47
C LEU A 275 -13.27 7.91 30.75
N GLU A 276 -13.26 7.98 29.42
CA GLU A 276 -12.03 8.23 28.67
C GLU A 276 -11.51 9.66 28.92
N PRO A 277 -10.26 9.88 29.37
CA PRO A 277 -9.82 11.19 29.87
C PRO A 277 -9.85 12.33 28.84
N LEU A 278 -9.68 11.98 27.56
CA LEU A 278 -9.55 12.95 26.48
C LEU A 278 -10.77 12.97 25.55
N HIS A 279 -11.82 12.20 25.88
CA HIS A 279 -13.04 12.15 25.08
C HIS A 279 -13.90 13.39 25.32
N ARG A 280 -13.98 14.23 24.29
CA ARG A 280 -14.55 15.60 24.38
C ARG A 280 -15.98 15.71 23.87
N TRP A 281 -16.42 14.83 22.96
CA TRP A 281 -17.67 15.00 22.21
C TRP A 281 -18.52 13.72 22.20
N PRO A 282 -19.55 13.60 23.07
CA PRO A 282 -19.84 14.47 24.20
C PRO A 282 -18.77 14.31 25.29
N PRO A 283 -18.57 15.29 26.19
CA PRO A 283 -17.45 15.24 27.12
C PRO A 283 -17.64 14.10 28.13
N SER A 284 -16.60 13.28 28.30
CA SER A 284 -16.55 12.26 29.33
C SER A 284 -16.50 12.87 30.73
N ILE A 285 -16.80 12.06 31.75
CA ILE A 285 -16.73 12.49 33.14
C ILE A 285 -15.29 12.89 33.51
N ASN A 286 -14.30 12.14 33.01
CA ASN A 286 -12.89 12.44 33.26
C ASN A 286 -12.42 13.70 32.55
N PHE A 287 -12.88 13.97 31.33
CA PHE A 287 -12.59 15.21 30.61
C PHE A 287 -13.06 16.44 31.42
N LEU A 288 -14.28 16.38 31.94
CA LEU A 288 -14.83 17.45 32.80
C LEU A 288 -14.05 17.57 34.12
N ALA A 289 -13.70 16.43 34.74
CA ALA A 289 -12.94 16.42 35.99
C ALA A 289 -11.54 17.05 35.82
N LEU A 290 -10.84 16.79 34.72
CA LEU A 290 -9.50 17.36 34.43
C LEU A 290 -9.51 18.89 34.42
N GLY A 291 -10.52 19.49 33.77
CA GLY A 291 -10.66 20.94 33.76
C GLY A 291 -10.99 21.51 35.16
N VAL A 292 -11.80 20.81 35.96
CA VAL A 292 -12.11 21.24 37.34
C VAL A 292 -10.89 21.09 38.26
N VAL A 293 -10.09 20.03 38.13
CA VAL A 293 -8.81 19.89 38.87
C VAL A 293 -7.88 21.04 38.54
N SER A 294 -7.81 21.45 37.28
CA SER A 294 -6.99 22.58 36.84
C SER A 294 -7.40 23.89 37.50
N VAL A 295 -8.70 24.08 37.76
CA VAL A 295 -9.21 25.23 38.53
C VAL A 295 -8.68 25.21 39.96
N PHE A 296 -8.80 24.08 40.68
CA PHE A 296 -8.31 23.98 42.07
C PHE A 296 -6.80 24.12 42.18
N LEU A 297 -6.04 23.56 41.22
CA LEU A 297 -4.59 23.76 41.16
C LEU A 297 -4.23 25.25 41.01
N LEU A 298 -4.96 25.99 40.16
CA LEU A 298 -4.72 27.42 39.98
C LEU A 298 -5.15 28.26 41.18
N TYR A 299 -6.18 27.85 41.93
CA TYR A 299 -6.48 28.48 43.22
C TYR A 299 -5.33 28.33 44.20
N LEU A 300 -4.81 27.11 44.37
CA LEU A 300 -3.65 26.85 45.23
C LEU A 300 -2.43 27.67 44.79
N ILE A 301 -2.14 27.71 43.49
CA ILE A 301 -1.06 28.55 42.95
C ILE A 301 -1.29 30.00 43.35
N TYR A 302 -2.47 30.55 43.06
CA TYR A 302 -2.79 31.94 43.34
C TYR A 302 -2.65 32.30 44.83
N ASP A 303 -3.23 31.51 45.73
CA ASP A 303 -3.22 31.80 47.18
C ASP A 303 -1.80 31.73 47.76
N ASN A 304 -0.96 30.83 47.25
CA ASN A 304 0.44 30.69 47.68
C ASN A 304 1.40 31.72 47.07
N THR A 305 1.08 32.29 45.90
CA THR A 305 2.04 33.11 45.13
C THR A 305 1.66 34.57 44.99
N LYS A 306 0.40 34.98 45.23
CA LYS A 306 -0.03 36.39 45.15
C LYS A 306 0.76 37.32 46.08
N LYS A 307 1.29 36.82 47.20
CA LYS A 307 2.05 37.61 48.19
C LYS A 307 3.52 37.84 47.79
N ILE A 308 3.98 37.24 46.69
CA ILE A 308 5.39 37.26 46.26
C ILE A 308 5.60 38.44 45.29
N LYS A 309 6.22 39.53 45.79
CA LYS A 309 6.41 40.81 45.06
C LYS A 309 6.98 40.70 43.63
N PRO A 310 7.98 39.84 43.32
CA PRO A 310 8.47 39.65 41.95
C PRO A 310 7.39 39.35 40.89
N PHE A 311 6.22 38.85 41.30
CA PHE A 311 5.14 38.48 40.40
C PHE A 311 4.03 39.55 40.29
N ASP A 312 4.15 40.72 40.91
CA ASP A 312 3.08 41.75 40.90
C ASP A 312 2.62 42.12 39.49
N LEU A 313 3.56 42.32 38.55
CA LEU A 313 3.24 42.58 37.14
C LEU A 313 2.48 41.42 36.49
N PHE A 314 2.89 40.18 36.75
CA PHE A 314 2.21 39.00 36.24
C PHE A 314 0.77 38.93 36.74
N TRP A 315 0.54 39.17 38.03
CA TRP A 315 -0.80 39.21 38.62
C TRP A 315 -1.67 40.30 38.02
N GLU A 316 -1.13 41.50 37.83
CA GLU A 316 -1.84 42.62 37.20
C GLU A 316 -2.26 42.27 35.77
N VAL A 317 -1.37 41.65 34.98
CA VAL A 317 -1.67 41.20 33.62
C VAL A 317 -2.74 40.11 33.64
N MET A 318 -2.61 39.06 34.46
CA MET A 318 -3.63 38.00 34.52
C MET A 318 -5.00 38.55 34.94
N ASN A 319 -5.04 39.46 35.91
CA ASN A 319 -6.27 40.11 36.34
C ASN A 319 -6.90 40.96 35.24
N TYR A 320 -6.10 41.68 34.43
CA TYR A 320 -6.60 42.39 33.25
C TYR A 320 -7.24 41.42 32.25
N PHE A 321 -6.53 40.35 31.88
CA PHE A 321 -7.05 39.34 30.95
C PHE A 321 -8.34 38.70 31.47
N GLY A 322 -8.43 38.44 32.77
CA GLY A 322 -9.65 37.94 33.40
C GLY A 322 -10.80 38.94 33.46
N ARG A 323 -10.50 40.23 33.63
CA ARG A 323 -11.51 41.29 33.66
C ARG A 323 -12.16 41.49 32.29
N ASP A 324 -11.36 41.39 31.24
CA ASP A 324 -11.74 41.69 29.86
C ASP A 324 -11.81 40.45 28.96
N ALA A 325 -12.04 39.28 29.57
CA ALA A 325 -12.02 37.99 28.90
C ALA A 325 -12.94 37.92 27.66
N PHE A 326 -14.12 38.56 27.70
CA PHE A 326 -15.03 38.58 26.55
C PHE A 326 -14.51 39.43 25.40
N ASP A 327 -13.96 40.61 25.69
CA ASP A 327 -13.44 41.49 24.65
C ASP A 327 -12.21 40.88 23.98
N LEU A 328 -11.32 40.30 24.78
CA LEU A 328 -10.19 39.52 24.30
C LEU A 328 -10.64 38.31 23.47
N PHE A 329 -11.71 37.62 23.88
CA PHE A 329 -12.29 36.52 23.10
C PHE A 329 -12.75 36.97 21.70
N ILE A 330 -13.53 38.05 21.62
CA ILE A 330 -14.01 38.55 20.33
C ILE A 330 -12.85 39.03 19.46
N VAL A 331 -11.96 39.85 20.02
CA VAL A 331 -10.90 40.51 19.25
C VAL A 331 -9.89 39.51 18.68
N HIS A 332 -9.40 38.54 19.45
CA HIS A 332 -8.39 37.61 18.93
C HIS A 332 -8.97 36.73 17.81
N LEU A 333 -10.23 36.30 17.91
CA LEU A 333 -10.88 35.55 16.84
C LEU A 333 -11.06 36.41 15.59
N LEU A 334 -11.50 37.67 15.71
CA LEU A 334 -11.59 38.58 14.57
C LEU A 334 -10.23 38.75 13.87
N LEU A 335 -9.14 38.86 14.64
CA LEU A 335 -7.78 38.94 14.08
C LEU A 335 -7.36 37.64 13.37
N LEU A 336 -7.68 36.47 13.94
CA LEU A 336 -7.36 35.17 13.34
C LEU A 336 -8.15 34.90 12.06
N PHE A 337 -9.44 35.22 12.05
CA PHE A 337 -10.27 35.10 10.84
C PHE A 337 -9.90 36.14 9.78
N LEU A 338 -9.48 37.34 10.19
CA LEU A 338 -8.89 38.30 9.26
C LEU A 338 -7.59 37.75 8.65
N TYR A 339 -6.72 37.16 9.46
CA TYR A 339 -5.49 36.49 8.99
C TYR A 339 -5.81 35.38 7.98
N GLN A 340 -6.78 34.51 8.28
CA GLN A 340 -7.25 33.48 7.36
C GLN A 340 -7.77 34.08 6.04
N ASN A 341 -8.66 35.06 6.11
CA ASN A 341 -9.28 35.67 4.94
C ASN A 341 -8.27 36.45 4.06
N LEU A 342 -7.14 36.88 4.63
CA LEU A 342 -6.04 37.51 3.90
C LEU A 342 -5.04 36.50 3.28
N GLY A 343 -5.37 35.20 3.27
CA GLY A 343 -4.49 34.17 2.72
C GLY A 343 -3.38 33.73 3.67
N GLY A 344 -3.68 33.71 4.98
CA GLY A 344 -2.80 33.21 6.03
C GLY A 344 -2.15 31.87 5.70
N ARG A 345 -0.94 31.64 6.22
CA ARG A 345 -0.19 30.39 6.05
C ARG A 345 0.03 29.67 7.37
N GLN A 346 0.24 28.35 7.31
CA GLN A 346 0.72 27.57 8.44
C GLN A 346 2.23 27.30 8.31
N PHE A 347 2.91 27.22 9.44
CA PHE A 347 4.36 27.14 9.53
C PHE A 347 4.82 25.93 10.36
N THR A 348 5.89 25.29 9.91
CA THR A 348 6.63 24.24 10.65
C THR A 348 7.53 24.83 11.75
N SER A 349 8.08 26.03 11.53
CA SER A 349 9.03 26.68 12.43
C SER A 349 8.38 27.11 13.75
N PRO A 350 8.79 26.53 14.91
CA PRO A 350 8.19 26.89 16.18
C PRO A 350 8.48 28.33 16.61
N ILE A 351 9.62 28.88 16.19
CA ILE A 351 10.02 30.26 16.47
C ILE A 351 9.07 31.22 15.76
N THR A 352 8.76 30.96 14.48
CA THR A 352 7.84 31.79 13.69
C THR A 352 6.44 31.78 14.30
N VAL A 353 5.93 30.59 14.65
CA VAL A 353 4.62 30.46 15.32
C VAL A 353 4.60 31.24 16.63
N THR A 354 5.67 31.13 17.44
CA THR A 354 5.76 31.84 18.74
C THR A 354 5.76 33.35 18.58
N LEU A 355 6.44 33.89 17.57
CA LEU A 355 6.43 35.33 17.26
C LEU A 355 5.04 35.80 16.82
N LEU A 356 4.33 35.03 15.99
CA LEU A 356 2.96 35.35 15.57
C LEU A 356 1.97 35.30 16.75
N LEU A 357 2.12 34.34 17.66
CA LEU A 357 1.34 34.29 18.90
C LEU A 357 1.58 35.54 19.76
N PHE A 358 2.84 35.96 19.91
CA PHE A 358 3.18 37.17 20.66
C PHE A 358 2.55 38.43 20.05
N VAL A 359 2.58 38.55 18.71
CA VAL A 359 1.88 39.61 17.97
C VAL A 359 0.38 39.58 18.26
N LEU A 360 -0.24 38.40 18.16
CA LEU A 360 -1.67 38.20 18.41
C LEU A 360 -2.05 38.65 19.83
N PHE A 361 -1.25 38.30 20.84
CA PHE A 361 -1.48 38.72 22.23
C PHE A 361 -1.44 40.25 22.39
N ILE A 362 -0.42 40.90 21.84
CA ILE A 362 -0.27 42.36 21.96
C ILE A 362 -1.42 43.08 21.25
N LEU A 363 -1.75 42.67 20.02
CA LEU A 363 -2.84 43.28 19.26
C LEU A 363 -4.19 43.06 19.94
N SER A 364 -4.44 41.85 20.46
CA SER A 364 -5.69 41.54 21.17
C SER A 364 -5.84 42.41 22.43
N ALA A 365 -4.79 42.51 23.24
CA ALA A 365 -4.79 43.34 24.44
C ALA A 365 -4.91 44.84 24.11
N PHE A 366 -4.20 45.31 23.08
CA PHE A 366 -4.25 46.70 22.62
C PHE A 366 -5.65 47.08 22.14
N ILE A 367 -6.23 46.32 21.20
CA ILE A 367 -7.56 46.62 20.64
C ILE A 367 -8.64 46.52 21.74
N SER A 368 -8.57 45.50 22.61
CA SER A 368 -9.47 45.37 23.76
C SER A 368 -9.39 46.58 24.70
N SER A 369 -8.24 47.26 24.78
CA SER A 369 -8.06 48.45 25.62
C SER A 369 -8.63 49.75 25.01
N LEU A 370 -9.01 49.76 23.73
CA LEU A 370 -9.44 50.98 23.01
C LEU A 370 -10.84 51.50 23.38
N ASN A 371 -11.47 50.92 24.42
CA ASN A 371 -12.70 51.37 25.07
C ASN A 371 -13.84 51.72 24.08
N TRP A 372 -14.44 50.69 23.50
CA TRP A 372 -15.58 50.86 22.59
C TRP A 372 -16.88 51.04 23.36
N LYS A 373 -17.70 52.02 22.97
CA LYS A 373 -19.01 52.33 23.60
C LYS A 373 -20.02 51.16 23.63
N ILE A 374 -19.71 50.04 22.95
CA ILE A 374 -20.61 48.91 22.67
C ILE A 374 -20.22 47.64 23.48
N SER A 375 -19.10 47.63 24.20
CA SER A 375 -18.64 46.43 24.94
C SER A 375 -19.48 46.13 26.20
N PRO A 376 -19.83 44.85 26.47
CA PRO A 376 -20.41 44.38 27.74
C PRO A 376 -19.46 44.38 28.92
N SER A 377 -18.15 44.45 28.69
CA SER A 377 -17.19 44.56 29.77
C SER A 377 -17.56 45.76 30.62
N ILE A 378 -17.37 45.61 31.92
CA ILE A 378 -17.78 46.50 33.01
C ILE A 378 -16.93 47.79 32.99
N PHE A 379 -16.73 48.41 31.83
CA PHE A 379 -16.04 49.69 31.62
C PHE A 379 -16.92 50.92 31.88
N ARG A 380 -17.71 50.86 32.94
CA ARG A 380 -17.58 51.92 33.94
C ARG A 380 -16.42 51.53 34.85
N LEU A 381 -15.19 51.71 34.37
CA LEU A 381 -14.15 52.10 35.32
C LEU A 381 -14.68 53.34 36.07
N PRO A 382 -14.34 53.55 37.35
CA PRO A 382 -14.58 54.84 37.99
C PRO A 382 -14.08 55.90 37.02
N ARG A 383 -14.77 57.06 36.92
CA ARG A 383 -14.20 58.23 36.24
C ARG A 383 -12.73 58.26 36.61
N LEU A 384 -11.83 58.06 35.64
CA LEU A 384 -10.46 58.50 35.79
C LEU A 384 -10.63 59.98 36.08
N ASN A 385 -10.50 60.33 37.36
CA ASN A 385 -10.83 61.65 37.85
C ASN A 385 -9.91 62.60 37.06
N PRO A 386 -10.44 63.51 36.21
CA PRO A 386 -9.63 64.30 35.30
C PRO A 386 -8.63 65.23 36.02
N SER A 387 -8.68 65.30 37.36
CA SER A 387 -7.82 66.12 38.19
C SER A 387 -6.50 65.45 38.65
N GLY A 388 -6.30 64.15 38.43
CA GLY A 388 -5.05 63.49 38.78
C GLY A 388 -4.01 63.57 37.66
N LYS A 389 -2.98 64.42 37.80
CA LYS A 389 -1.80 64.48 36.92
C LYS A 389 -1.08 63.12 36.88
N GLY A 390 -1.51 62.22 35.99
CA GLY A 390 -1.02 60.83 35.90
C GLY A 390 -1.18 60.19 34.52
N LYS A 391 -0.37 60.64 33.57
CA LYS A 391 0.19 59.97 32.37
C LYS A 391 -0.33 58.58 31.90
N TYR A 392 -1.59 58.39 31.53
CA TYR A 392 -1.95 57.26 30.65
C TYR A 392 -2.94 57.65 29.54
N ARG A 393 -2.44 58.47 28.60
CA ARG A 393 -2.94 58.48 27.22
C ARG A 393 -2.18 57.37 26.45
N PRO A 394 -2.81 56.61 25.53
CA PRO A 394 -2.06 55.78 24.61
C PRO A 394 -1.10 56.68 23.82
N LYS A 395 0.17 56.68 24.21
CA LYS A 395 1.25 57.43 23.56
C LYS A 395 1.43 56.90 22.13
N LYS A 396 1.78 57.78 21.18
CA LYS A 396 2.06 57.43 19.76
C LYS A 396 2.90 56.15 19.56
N ARG A 397 3.79 55.82 20.52
CA ARG A 397 4.56 54.57 20.56
C ARG A 397 3.74 53.28 20.52
N HIS A 398 2.51 53.26 21.05
CA HIS A 398 1.64 52.08 21.02
C HIS A 398 1.02 51.85 19.63
N PHE A 399 0.73 52.93 18.91
CA PHE A 399 0.35 52.85 17.50
C PHE A 399 1.52 52.42 16.62
N ILE A 400 2.72 52.96 16.86
CA ILE A 400 3.93 52.55 16.13
C ILE A 400 4.20 51.05 16.36
N LEU A 401 4.18 50.57 17.61
CA LEU A 401 4.35 49.15 17.92
C LEU A 401 3.30 48.28 17.21
N ALA A 402 2.03 48.68 17.23
CA ALA A 402 0.96 47.95 16.55
C ALA A 402 1.16 47.92 15.03
N PHE A 403 1.52 49.05 14.40
CA PHE A 403 1.81 49.12 12.96
C PHE A 403 3.07 48.33 12.57
N THR A 404 4.13 48.33 13.38
CA THR A 404 5.32 47.51 13.17
C THR A 404 4.98 46.02 13.25
N LEU A 405 4.15 45.61 14.21
CA LEU A 405 3.69 44.23 14.34
C LEU A 405 2.79 43.79 13.17
N ILE A 406 1.89 44.67 12.70
CA ILE A 406 1.09 44.45 11.49
C ILE A 406 2.01 44.29 10.26
N GLY A 407 3.06 45.11 10.15
CA GLY A 407 4.07 45.00 9.09
C GLY A 407 4.82 43.66 9.11
N ILE A 408 5.13 43.11 10.28
CA ILE A 408 5.75 41.78 10.43
C ILE A 408 4.78 40.67 9.99
N VAL A 409 3.48 40.79 10.29
CA VAL A 409 2.46 39.84 9.81
C VAL A 409 2.37 39.88 8.28
N ILE A 410 2.30 41.07 7.68
CA ILE A 410 2.23 41.26 6.22
C ILE A 410 3.50 40.75 5.51
N TRP A 411 4.68 40.99 6.08
CA TRP A 411 5.94 40.43 5.55
C TRP A 411 5.91 38.89 5.56
N ASN A 412 5.46 38.27 6.65
CA ASN A 412 5.39 36.80 6.75
C ASN A 412 4.40 36.15 5.77
N LEU A 413 3.32 36.83 5.39
CA LEU A 413 2.40 36.36 4.35
C LEU A 413 3.07 36.21 2.98
N ASN A 414 4.11 37.01 2.70
CA ASN A 414 4.74 37.10 1.38
C ASN A 414 6.07 36.33 1.23
N TYR A 415 6.75 35.92 2.32
CA TYR A 415 8.16 35.46 2.25
C TYR A 415 8.45 34.05 2.82
N GLY A 416 7.45 33.32 3.34
CA GLY A 416 7.69 32.03 4.01
C GLY A 416 7.37 30.78 3.15
N LYS A 417 8.16 29.71 3.29
CA LYS A 417 7.87 28.33 2.82
C LYS A 417 6.71 27.66 3.60
N GLY A 418 5.68 28.42 3.97
CA GLY A 418 4.49 27.92 4.66
C GLY A 418 3.46 27.42 3.66
N THR A 419 2.62 26.48 4.10
CA THR A 419 1.49 25.99 3.32
C THR A 419 0.32 26.97 3.46
N LEU A 420 -0.45 27.18 2.39
CA LEU A 420 -1.64 28.03 2.45
C LEU A 420 -2.61 27.44 3.47
N PHE A 421 -3.19 28.29 4.32
CA PHE A 421 -4.26 27.86 5.22
C PHE A 421 -5.39 27.24 4.37
N GLY A 422 -5.70 25.97 4.60
CA GLY A 422 -6.66 25.19 3.82
C GLY A 422 -6.07 24.34 2.68
N SER A 423 -4.78 24.45 2.33
CA SER A 423 -4.15 23.54 1.36
C SER A 423 -3.63 22.24 1.98
N THR A 424 -3.45 22.23 3.30
CA THR A 424 -3.03 21.06 4.11
C THR A 424 -4.04 20.70 5.20
N ILE A 425 -5.18 21.40 5.24
CA ILE A 425 -6.28 21.11 6.17
C ILE A 425 -7.55 21.05 5.34
N ASP A 426 -7.86 19.85 4.86
CA ASP A 426 -9.25 19.48 4.66
C ASP A 426 -9.97 19.75 6.00
N PRO A 427 -11.13 20.45 6.04
CA PRO A 427 -11.99 20.50 7.22
C PRO A 427 -12.17 19.11 7.87
N SER A 428 -12.08 18.03 7.10
CA SER A 428 -12.02 16.64 7.55
C SER A 428 -10.80 16.25 8.39
N ARG A 429 -9.80 17.13 8.59
CA ARG A 429 -8.67 16.97 9.52
C ARG A 429 -8.97 17.54 10.92
N ILE A 430 -10.02 18.37 11.08
CA ILE A 430 -10.61 18.71 12.39
C ILE A 430 -11.70 17.68 12.75
N PHE A 431 -12.39 17.16 11.74
CA PHE A 431 -13.14 15.92 11.91
C PHE A 431 -12.16 14.76 12.07
N GLN A 432 -12.46 13.85 12.96
CA GLN A 432 -12.11 12.47 12.69
C GLN A 432 -13.06 12.09 11.56
N ARG A 433 -12.61 12.07 10.29
CA ARG A 433 -13.23 11.13 9.37
C ARG A 433 -12.76 9.77 9.88
N ASN A 434 -13.42 9.27 10.93
CA ASN A 434 -13.46 7.83 11.18
C ASN A 434 -14.18 7.31 9.94
N ILE A 435 -13.41 7.06 8.89
CA ILE A 435 -13.89 6.19 7.84
C ILE A 435 -13.95 4.87 8.57
N GLU A 436 -15.15 4.51 8.99
CA GLU A 436 -15.38 3.24 9.66
C GLU A 436 -14.74 2.15 8.79
N PRO A 437 -13.98 1.23 9.39
CA PRO A 437 -13.47 0.08 8.66
C PRO A 437 -14.64 -0.55 7.90
N LEU A 438 -14.37 -1.04 6.70
CA LEU A 438 -15.34 -1.89 6.03
C LEU A 438 -15.71 -3.04 6.97
N PRO A 439 -16.96 -3.53 6.94
CA PRO A 439 -17.25 -4.81 7.56
C PRO A 439 -16.26 -5.84 7.02
N SER A 440 -15.86 -6.80 7.87
CA SER A 440 -15.01 -7.91 7.44
C SER A 440 -15.62 -8.53 6.19
N VAL A 441 -14.85 -8.60 5.11
CA VAL A 441 -15.35 -9.12 3.85
C VAL A 441 -15.76 -10.56 4.04
N THR A 442 -16.98 -10.88 3.63
CA THR A 442 -17.51 -12.24 3.58
C THR A 442 -17.91 -12.55 2.15
N LEU A 443 -18.05 -13.85 1.82
CA LEU A 443 -18.56 -14.28 0.52
C LEU A 443 -19.96 -13.70 0.24
N GLU A 444 -20.79 -13.60 1.26
CA GLU A 444 -22.15 -13.03 1.17
C GLU A 444 -22.14 -11.55 0.75
N ILE A 445 -21.22 -10.73 1.29
CA ILE A 445 -21.06 -9.32 0.92
C ILE A 445 -20.64 -9.18 -0.56
N ILE A 446 -19.77 -10.07 -1.04
CA ILE A 446 -19.31 -10.10 -2.43
C ILE A 446 -20.47 -10.51 -3.35
N ASP A 447 -21.16 -11.59 -3.01
CA ASP A 447 -22.22 -12.17 -3.86
C ASP A 447 -23.47 -11.28 -3.92
N ASN A 448 -23.77 -10.53 -2.85
CA ASN A 448 -24.85 -9.53 -2.84
C ASN A 448 -24.49 -8.22 -3.57
N GLY A 449 -23.25 -8.08 -4.05
CA GLY A 449 -22.78 -6.90 -4.77
C GLY A 449 -22.58 -5.65 -3.89
N GLU A 450 -22.55 -5.82 -2.57
CA GLU A 450 -22.29 -4.73 -1.62
C GLU A 450 -20.83 -4.25 -1.70
N LEU A 451 -19.92 -5.16 -2.05
CA LEU A 451 -18.55 -4.86 -2.46
C LEU A 451 -18.36 -5.32 -3.91
N PRO A 452 -18.40 -4.42 -4.91
CA PRO A 452 -18.27 -4.81 -6.30
C PRO A 452 -16.89 -5.44 -6.56
N TRP A 453 -16.82 -6.39 -7.49
CA TRP A 453 -15.53 -6.93 -7.92
C TRP A 453 -14.78 -5.88 -8.75
N PHE A 454 -13.52 -5.57 -8.42
CA PHE A 454 -12.78 -4.47 -9.06
C PHE A 454 -12.69 -4.63 -10.58
N ASN A 455 -12.24 -5.80 -11.05
CA ASN A 455 -12.06 -6.08 -12.45
C ASN A 455 -12.23 -7.58 -12.73
N GLN A 456 -13.10 -7.91 -13.68
CA GLN A 456 -13.45 -9.29 -14.01
C GLN A 456 -12.26 -10.12 -14.51
N ASN A 457 -11.18 -9.51 -15.00
CA ASN A 457 -10.00 -10.26 -15.44
C ASN A 457 -9.19 -10.88 -14.30
N TYR A 458 -9.42 -10.51 -13.03
CA TYR A 458 -8.66 -11.00 -11.89
C TYR A 458 -9.45 -12.06 -11.13
N ASN A 459 -8.93 -13.30 -11.06
CA ASN A 459 -9.62 -14.41 -10.40
C ASN A 459 -9.70 -14.26 -8.88
N TYR A 460 -8.71 -13.62 -8.26
CA TYR A 460 -8.57 -13.60 -6.80
C TYR A 460 -8.32 -12.21 -6.24
N PHE A 461 -8.66 -12.02 -4.96
CA PHE A 461 -8.12 -10.93 -4.15
C PHE A 461 -7.91 -11.32 -2.69
N LYS A 462 -7.05 -10.56 -2.01
CA LYS A 462 -6.90 -10.55 -0.54
C LYS A 462 -7.14 -9.15 0.01
N GLN A 463 -7.88 -9.04 1.10
CA GLN A 463 -8.05 -7.77 1.82
C GLN A 463 -6.86 -7.51 2.75
N LEU A 464 -6.40 -6.26 2.82
CA LEU A 464 -5.31 -5.82 3.68
C LEU A 464 -5.89 -4.89 4.76
N ASP A 465 -5.62 -5.20 6.03
CA ASP A 465 -5.91 -4.34 7.18
C ASP A 465 -4.63 -3.67 7.68
N VAL A 466 -4.49 -2.37 7.38
CA VAL A 466 -3.34 -1.57 7.80
C VAL A 466 -3.62 -0.93 9.15
N GLN A 467 -2.89 -1.33 10.17
CA GLN A 467 -3.07 -0.90 11.56
C GLN A 467 -1.96 0.05 11.99
N ASN A 468 -2.33 1.22 12.52
CA ASN A 468 -1.38 2.11 13.18
C ASN A 468 -1.24 1.71 14.65
N ILE A 469 -0.08 1.15 14.99
CA ILE A 469 0.24 0.71 16.36
C ILE A 469 0.77 1.84 17.25
N SER A 470 1.00 3.03 16.72
CA SER A 470 1.35 4.20 17.52
C SER A 470 0.15 4.70 18.31
N SER A 471 0.37 5.09 19.57
CA SER A 471 -0.63 5.78 20.39
C SER A 471 -0.57 7.31 20.27
N ILE A 472 0.40 7.85 19.53
CA ILE A 472 0.71 9.28 19.54
C ILE A 472 0.75 9.87 18.12
N VAL A 473 1.29 9.14 17.15
CA VAL A 473 1.60 9.64 15.80
C VAL A 473 0.70 8.96 14.77
N ALA A 474 0.06 9.76 13.91
CA ALA A 474 -0.69 9.25 12.78
C ALA A 474 0.25 8.89 11.62
N ILE A 475 -0.10 7.90 10.81
CA ILE A 475 0.58 7.57 9.55
C ILE A 475 -0.09 8.40 8.46
N ASN A 476 0.65 9.26 7.76
CA ASN A 476 0.07 10.15 6.76
C ASN A 476 -0.15 9.40 5.43
N ASP A 477 -1.03 9.93 4.60
CA ASP A 477 -1.30 9.49 3.22
C ASP A 477 -0.02 9.46 2.35
N SER A 478 0.90 10.38 2.53
CA SER A 478 2.17 10.37 1.79
C SER A 478 3.20 9.33 2.28
N THR A 479 2.91 8.57 3.34
CA THR A 479 3.88 7.64 3.92
C THR A 479 3.93 6.31 3.15
N SER A 480 5.13 5.92 2.74
CA SER A 480 5.42 4.59 2.20
C SER A 480 5.36 3.52 3.30
N ILE A 481 4.57 2.48 3.09
CA ILE A 481 4.52 1.27 3.94
C ILE A 481 4.77 0.02 3.10
N ALA A 482 5.18 -1.06 3.76
CA ALA A 482 5.55 -2.32 3.13
C ALA A 482 4.71 -3.47 3.68
N LEU A 483 4.14 -4.26 2.78
CA LEU A 483 3.52 -5.56 3.05
C LEU A 483 4.51 -6.65 2.68
N THR A 484 4.87 -7.53 3.61
CA THR A 484 5.60 -8.77 3.33
C THR A 484 4.67 -9.98 3.44
N PHE A 485 4.68 -10.87 2.45
CA PHE A 485 3.79 -12.03 2.39
C PHE A 485 4.39 -13.20 1.60
N ASN A 486 3.80 -14.38 1.77
CA ASN A 486 4.21 -15.60 1.08
C ASN A 486 3.59 -15.68 -0.32
N HIS A 487 4.29 -15.12 -1.31
CA HIS A 487 3.86 -15.22 -2.70
C HIS A 487 4.14 -16.61 -3.30
N GLN A 488 5.19 -17.28 -2.82
CA GLN A 488 5.53 -18.63 -3.28
C GLN A 488 4.35 -19.58 -3.14
N GLU A 489 3.63 -19.54 -2.02
CA GLU A 489 2.42 -20.35 -1.83
C GLU A 489 1.33 -20.06 -2.87
N MET A 490 1.18 -18.82 -3.33
CA MET A 490 0.22 -18.44 -4.37
C MET A 490 0.64 -18.97 -5.74
N VAL A 491 1.95 -19.00 -6.01
CA VAL A 491 2.55 -19.54 -7.24
C VAL A 491 2.46 -21.07 -7.27
N GLU A 492 2.79 -21.75 -6.17
CA GLU A 492 2.67 -23.21 -6.03
C GLU A 492 1.23 -23.72 -6.15
N LYS A 493 0.25 -22.86 -5.87
CA LYS A 493 -1.19 -23.13 -6.07
C LYS A 493 -1.69 -22.74 -7.46
N GLU A 494 -0.81 -22.29 -8.35
CA GLU A 494 -1.13 -21.82 -9.71
C GLU A 494 -2.13 -20.64 -9.73
N GLN A 495 -2.16 -19.84 -8.65
CA GLN A 495 -3.08 -18.70 -8.53
C GLN A 495 -2.45 -17.37 -8.97
N SER A 496 -1.13 -17.29 -9.02
CA SER A 496 -0.37 -16.05 -9.25
C SER A 496 0.90 -16.34 -10.06
N LYS A 497 1.40 -15.36 -10.82
CA LYS A 497 2.60 -15.52 -11.65
C LYS A 497 3.85 -15.33 -10.81
N GLU A 498 4.91 -16.13 -11.00
CA GLU A 498 6.13 -16.08 -10.17
C GLU A 498 6.75 -14.67 -10.08
N ASN A 499 6.77 -13.94 -11.19
CA ASN A 499 7.30 -12.57 -11.28
C ASN A 499 6.37 -11.49 -10.67
N GLY A 500 5.18 -11.84 -10.19
CA GLY A 500 4.19 -10.93 -9.60
C GLY A 500 3.66 -9.87 -10.57
N THR A 501 3.75 -10.10 -11.88
CA THR A 501 3.26 -9.17 -12.91
C THR A 501 1.74 -9.03 -12.90
N ASP A 502 1.04 -10.06 -12.45
CA ASP A 502 -0.41 -10.13 -12.29
C ASP A 502 -0.90 -9.50 -10.97
N LEU A 503 -0.02 -9.08 -10.06
CA LEU A 503 -0.43 -8.45 -8.81
C LEU A 503 -0.90 -7.00 -9.03
N LEU A 504 -2.03 -6.63 -8.43
CA LEU A 504 -2.59 -5.29 -8.46
C LEU A 504 -3.10 -4.86 -7.09
N LEU A 505 -2.64 -3.69 -6.60
CA LEU A 505 -3.15 -3.11 -5.36
C LEU A 505 -4.19 -2.03 -5.67
N VAL A 506 -5.35 -2.13 -5.05
CA VAL A 506 -6.44 -1.15 -5.17
C VAL A 506 -6.97 -0.74 -3.81
N TYR A 507 -7.64 0.41 -3.76
CA TYR A 507 -8.25 0.98 -2.58
C TYR A 507 -9.72 1.30 -2.81
N PHE A 508 -10.61 0.86 -1.92
CA PHE A 508 -12.05 1.06 -2.05
C PHE A 508 -12.55 2.25 -1.23
N LEU A 509 -13.20 3.22 -1.87
CA LEU A 509 -13.81 4.37 -1.20
C LEU A 509 -15.01 4.87 -2.01
N ASP A 510 -16.11 5.22 -1.31
CA ASP A 510 -17.32 5.80 -1.89
C ASP A 510 -17.89 4.97 -3.06
N ASN A 511 -17.90 3.63 -2.92
CA ASN A 511 -18.34 2.66 -3.93
C ASN A 511 -17.49 2.60 -5.21
N HIS A 512 -16.24 3.06 -5.15
CA HIS A 512 -15.30 3.04 -6.27
C HIS A 512 -13.93 2.54 -5.82
N TYR A 513 -13.20 1.93 -6.76
CA TYR A 513 -11.82 1.52 -6.55
C TYR A 513 -10.84 2.51 -7.17
N PHE A 514 -9.73 2.70 -6.47
CA PHE A 514 -8.59 3.50 -6.89
C PHE A 514 -7.35 2.61 -6.95
N GLN A 515 -6.67 2.57 -8.09
CA GLN A 515 -5.40 1.85 -8.21
C GLN A 515 -4.33 2.53 -7.37
N ILE A 516 -3.59 1.73 -6.60
CA ILE A 516 -2.48 2.20 -5.76
C ILE A 516 -1.16 1.77 -6.43
N PRO A 517 -0.31 2.71 -6.86
CA PRO A 517 1.02 2.41 -7.35
C PRO A 517 1.85 1.72 -6.25
N PHE A 518 2.63 0.70 -6.61
CA PHE A 518 3.49 0.00 -5.67
C PHE A 518 4.79 -0.49 -6.32
N LYS A 519 5.81 -0.71 -5.50
CA LYS A 519 7.05 -1.39 -5.85
C LYS A 519 7.02 -2.81 -5.29
N ILE A 520 7.43 -3.80 -6.08
CA ILE A 520 7.59 -5.19 -5.65
C ILE A 520 9.06 -5.57 -5.56
N GLU A 521 9.41 -6.34 -4.54
CA GLU A 521 10.74 -6.90 -4.31
C GLU A 521 10.62 -8.38 -3.93
N ASN A 522 11.55 -9.20 -4.41
CA ASN A 522 11.63 -10.64 -4.14
C ASN A 522 10.35 -11.42 -4.50
N SER A 523 9.72 -11.09 -5.63
CA SER A 523 8.54 -11.81 -6.13
C SER A 523 8.83 -13.30 -6.29
N GLY A 524 7.87 -14.13 -5.91
CA GLY A 524 7.91 -15.58 -6.09
C GLY A 524 8.48 -16.30 -4.86
N THR A 525 8.83 -15.55 -3.82
CA THR A 525 9.42 -16.08 -2.59
C THR A 525 8.44 -16.00 -1.41
N THR A 526 8.79 -16.70 -0.33
CA THR A 526 8.09 -16.61 0.97
C THR A 526 8.11 -15.23 1.62
N ASN A 527 9.01 -14.34 1.18
CA ASN A 527 9.22 -13.00 1.75
C ASN A 527 9.03 -11.89 0.70
N THR A 528 8.12 -12.09 -0.24
CA THR A 528 7.78 -11.08 -1.24
C THR A 528 7.29 -9.82 -0.56
N THR A 529 7.83 -8.67 -0.95
CA THR A 529 7.50 -7.38 -0.33
C THR A 529 6.92 -6.40 -1.35
N ILE A 530 5.76 -5.82 -1.01
CA ILE A 530 5.09 -4.76 -1.77
C ILE A 530 5.16 -3.46 -0.97
N THR A 531 5.81 -2.43 -1.51
CA THR A 531 5.88 -1.08 -0.92
C THR A 531 4.93 -0.13 -1.65
N PHE A 532 4.08 0.57 -0.90
CA PHE A 532 3.09 1.48 -1.45
C PHE A 532 2.82 2.68 -0.52
N ASN A 533 2.28 3.76 -1.08
CA ASN A 533 1.85 4.92 -0.29
C ASN A 533 0.40 4.74 0.16
N LEU A 534 0.10 5.18 1.37
CA LEU A 534 -1.28 5.19 1.85
C LEU A 534 -2.18 6.08 0.97
N LYS A 535 -3.43 5.68 0.78
CA LYS A 535 -4.44 6.53 0.14
C LYS A 535 -5.00 7.55 1.12
N GLU A 536 -5.19 7.13 2.37
CA GLU A 536 -5.74 7.94 3.45
C GLU A 536 -4.87 7.85 4.70
N LYS A 537 -4.94 8.89 5.52
CA LYS A 537 -4.24 8.97 6.79
C LYS A 537 -4.80 7.99 7.81
N ILE A 538 -3.94 7.25 8.52
CA ILE A 538 -4.33 6.32 9.59
C ILE A 538 -3.95 6.88 10.96
N TYR A 539 -4.95 7.22 11.77
CA TYR A 539 -4.76 7.82 13.08
C TYR A 539 -4.22 6.83 14.14
N PRO A 540 -3.65 7.32 15.25
CA PRO A 540 -3.14 6.46 16.33
C PRO A 540 -4.16 5.43 16.80
N LEU A 541 -3.74 4.16 16.92
CA LEU A 541 -4.56 3.02 17.35
C LEU A 541 -5.82 2.79 16.48
N LYS A 542 -5.80 3.25 15.24
CA LYS A 542 -6.83 2.99 14.22
C LYS A 542 -6.28 2.13 13.10
N ASN A 543 -7.18 1.59 12.29
CA ASN A 543 -6.86 0.77 11.14
C ASN A 543 -7.61 1.21 9.89
N ASP A 544 -7.14 0.75 8.74
CA ASP A 544 -7.77 0.94 7.44
C ASP A 544 -7.71 -0.37 6.64
N ASN A 545 -8.86 -1.00 6.45
CA ASN A 545 -9.00 -2.29 5.77
C ASN A 545 -9.53 -2.17 4.33
N ARG A 546 -9.43 -0.99 3.72
CA ARG A 546 -9.96 -0.73 2.37
C ARG A 546 -8.99 -1.04 1.24
N TYR A 547 -7.86 -1.67 1.53
CA TYR A 547 -6.86 -2.08 0.55
C TYR A 547 -7.12 -3.53 0.11
N PHE A 548 -7.00 -3.79 -1.18
CA PHE A 548 -7.22 -5.10 -1.78
C PHE A 548 -6.10 -5.42 -2.76
N LEU A 549 -5.47 -6.58 -2.58
CA LEU A 549 -4.46 -7.12 -3.49
C LEU A 549 -5.15 -8.14 -4.41
N TYR A 550 -5.36 -7.76 -5.66
CA TYR A 550 -5.90 -8.61 -6.73
C TYR A 550 -4.78 -9.34 -7.46
N TYR A 551 -5.06 -10.57 -7.93
CA TYR A 551 -4.11 -11.43 -8.64
C TYR A 551 -4.82 -12.53 -9.45
N GLY A 552 -4.05 -13.35 -10.17
CA GLY A 552 -4.57 -14.44 -11.00
C GLY A 552 -5.22 -13.93 -12.28
N THR A 553 -4.46 -13.18 -13.07
CA THR A 553 -4.90 -12.67 -14.37
C THR A 553 -3.84 -12.85 -15.46
N ASP A 554 -4.30 -13.13 -16.68
CA ASP A 554 -3.48 -13.03 -17.89
C ASP A 554 -3.52 -11.65 -18.55
N PHE A 555 -4.42 -10.78 -18.10
CA PHE A 555 -4.62 -9.45 -18.66
C PHE A 555 -4.35 -8.39 -17.60
N PRO A 556 -3.11 -8.29 -17.08
CA PRO A 556 -2.78 -7.35 -16.02
C PRO A 556 -2.96 -5.91 -16.50
N ILE A 557 -3.53 -5.08 -15.63
CA ILE A 557 -3.64 -3.64 -15.88
C ILE A 557 -2.26 -3.01 -15.67
N ALA A 558 -1.88 -2.07 -16.54
CA ALA A 558 -0.63 -1.34 -16.44
C ALA A 558 -0.45 -0.73 -15.03
N LYS A 559 0.68 -1.02 -14.39
CA LYS A 559 1.03 -0.47 -13.08
C LYS A 559 1.44 0.99 -13.24
N ASN A 560 0.86 1.87 -12.43
CA ASN A 560 1.33 3.24 -12.33
C ASN A 560 2.73 3.30 -11.70
N ASN A 561 3.57 4.25 -12.15
CA ASN A 561 4.92 4.42 -11.60
C ASN A 561 4.87 4.78 -10.11
N PHE A 562 5.53 3.98 -9.28
CA PHE A 562 5.67 4.26 -7.86
C PHE A 562 6.77 5.30 -7.62
N ASN A 563 6.39 6.50 -7.18
CA ASN A 563 7.33 7.53 -6.74
C ASN A 563 7.51 7.44 -5.22
N ASN A 564 8.66 6.94 -4.79
CA ASN A 564 8.99 6.78 -3.38
C ASN A 564 9.17 8.17 -2.72
N GLN A 565 8.37 8.48 -1.70
CA GLN A 565 8.66 9.57 -0.77
C GLN A 565 9.20 8.96 0.53
N SER A 566 10.42 9.35 0.86
CA SER A 566 11.26 8.70 1.87
C SER A 566 10.86 9.07 3.30
N ASP A 567 9.80 8.46 3.81
CA ASP A 567 9.50 8.47 5.25
C ASP A 567 9.40 7.02 5.75
N ASN A 568 10.53 6.46 6.19
CA ASN A 568 10.54 5.15 6.86
C ASN A 568 9.97 5.31 8.27
N ILE A 569 8.72 4.88 8.48
CA ILE A 569 8.07 4.86 9.79
C ILE A 569 7.90 3.40 10.24
N SER A 570 8.36 3.06 11.45
CA SER A 570 8.34 1.68 12.00
C SER A 570 7.08 1.32 12.80
N ASN A 571 6.03 2.16 12.77
CA ASN A 571 4.91 2.09 13.72
C ASN A 571 3.60 1.64 13.07
N TYR A 572 3.64 0.61 12.23
CA TYR A 572 2.45 0.01 11.64
C TYR A 572 2.52 -1.52 11.64
N LYS A 573 1.37 -2.16 11.47
CA LYS A 573 1.22 -3.59 11.23
C LYS A 573 0.21 -3.78 10.10
N ILE A 574 0.50 -4.65 9.13
CA ILE A 574 -0.47 -5.03 8.10
C ILE A 574 -0.91 -6.47 8.36
N ILE A 575 -2.22 -6.70 8.37
CA ILE A 575 -2.81 -8.05 8.44
C ILE A 575 -3.40 -8.36 7.08
N LEU A 576 -3.02 -9.50 6.51
CA LEU A 576 -3.53 -9.97 5.23
C LEU A 576 -4.61 -11.02 5.48
N ALA A 577 -5.77 -10.85 4.85
CA ALA A 577 -6.89 -11.79 4.95
C ALA A 577 -6.68 -13.04 4.07
N ASP A 578 -7.61 -13.98 4.19
CA ASP A 578 -7.71 -15.15 3.31
C ASP A 578 -7.97 -14.74 1.85
N SER A 579 -7.67 -15.66 0.93
CA SER A 579 -7.93 -15.49 -0.50
C SER A 579 -9.42 -15.64 -0.79
N TYR A 580 -9.97 -14.70 -1.54
CA TYR A 580 -11.32 -14.80 -2.11
C TYR A 580 -11.21 -14.89 -3.63
N HIS A 581 -12.06 -15.69 -4.27
CA HIS A 581 -12.14 -15.78 -5.74
C HIS A 581 -13.46 -15.23 -6.28
N GLN A 582 -13.59 -15.09 -7.59
CA GLN A 582 -14.85 -14.67 -8.23
C GLN A 582 -15.97 -15.70 -8.06
N LYS A 583 -17.22 -15.27 -8.28
CA LYS A 583 -18.39 -16.16 -8.33
C LYS A 583 -18.20 -17.28 -9.35
N TYR A 584 -17.64 -16.97 -10.52
CA TYR A 584 -17.27 -17.91 -11.58
C TYR A 584 -15.74 -17.90 -11.69
N LEU A 585 -15.09 -18.93 -11.15
CA LEU A 585 -13.65 -19.10 -11.25
C LEU A 585 -13.35 -19.88 -12.53
N THR A 586 -12.67 -19.24 -13.48
CA THR A 586 -12.31 -19.82 -14.76
C THR A 586 -10.82 -20.16 -14.79
N THR A 587 -10.47 -21.36 -15.22
CA THR A 587 -9.08 -21.82 -15.34
C THR A 587 -8.86 -22.62 -16.62
N ILE A 588 -7.62 -22.66 -17.08
CA ILE A 588 -7.12 -23.55 -18.14
C ILE A 588 -6.04 -24.46 -17.55
N ASP A 589 -5.83 -25.64 -18.13
CA ASP A 589 -4.81 -26.59 -17.68
C ASP A 589 -3.38 -26.15 -18.03
N ARG A 590 -3.23 -25.35 -19.08
CA ARG A 590 -1.95 -24.77 -19.52
C ARG A 590 -2.18 -23.63 -20.51
N GLN A 591 -1.16 -22.81 -20.75
CA GLN A 591 -1.17 -21.65 -21.64
C GLN A 591 -0.63 -21.96 -23.03
N TRP A 592 0.39 -22.82 -23.17
CA TRP A 592 1.03 -23.10 -24.45
C TRP A 592 0.58 -24.42 -25.06
N TYR A 593 0.18 -24.38 -26.32
CA TYR A 593 -0.29 -25.53 -27.07
C TYR A 593 0.41 -25.62 -28.42
N THR A 594 0.58 -26.84 -28.92
CA THR A 594 1.12 -27.10 -30.25
C THR A 594 0.39 -28.26 -30.92
N LYS A 595 0.19 -28.19 -32.24
CA LYS A 595 -0.54 -29.21 -33.00
C LYS A 595 0.25 -30.51 -33.22
N ASN A 596 1.57 -30.41 -33.25
CA ASN A 596 2.49 -31.50 -33.60
C ASN A 596 3.51 -31.76 -32.46
N ALA A 597 3.05 -31.75 -31.21
CA ALA A 597 3.91 -32.09 -30.08
C ALA A 597 4.48 -33.52 -30.28
N PRO A 598 5.77 -33.77 -29.93
CA PRO A 598 6.30 -35.13 -29.93
C PRO A 598 5.46 -36.03 -29.04
N LYS A 599 5.24 -37.29 -29.43
CA LYS A 599 4.33 -38.23 -28.74
C LYS A 599 4.57 -38.33 -27.23
N LYS A 600 5.84 -38.21 -26.80
CA LYS A 600 6.25 -38.23 -25.39
C LYS A 600 5.63 -37.11 -24.54
N TYR A 601 5.15 -36.02 -25.16
CA TYR A 601 4.50 -34.89 -24.50
C TYR A 601 2.96 -34.87 -24.61
N GLY A 602 2.35 -35.83 -25.33
CA GLY A 602 0.90 -35.97 -25.47
C GLY A 602 0.22 -35.01 -26.47
N LEU A 603 -1.02 -35.34 -26.86
CA LEU A 603 -1.87 -34.44 -27.68
C LEU A 603 -2.47 -33.35 -26.77
N SER A 604 -2.36 -32.10 -27.19
CA SER A 604 -2.72 -30.94 -26.37
C SER A 604 -4.16 -30.48 -26.68
N SER A 605 -5.13 -31.19 -26.12
CA SER A 605 -6.48 -30.64 -25.99
C SER A 605 -6.47 -29.59 -24.87
N LEU A 606 -7.10 -28.45 -25.09
CA LEU A 606 -7.28 -27.42 -24.06
C LEU A 606 -8.41 -27.85 -23.12
N ILE A 607 -8.14 -27.87 -21.82
CA ILE A 607 -9.14 -28.12 -20.79
C ILE A 607 -9.50 -26.80 -20.13
N PHE A 608 -10.68 -26.29 -20.46
CA PHE A 608 -11.23 -25.09 -19.82
C PHE A 608 -12.22 -25.48 -18.72
N THR A 609 -12.01 -24.99 -17.52
CA THR A 609 -12.81 -25.33 -16.33
C THR A 609 -13.45 -24.07 -15.75
N VAL A 610 -14.70 -24.20 -15.30
CA VAL A 610 -15.44 -23.15 -14.57
C VAL A 610 -15.99 -23.72 -13.27
N GLU A 611 -15.61 -23.14 -12.15
CA GLU A 611 -16.16 -23.43 -10.82
C GLU A 611 -17.08 -22.30 -10.37
N VAL A 612 -18.28 -22.64 -9.89
CA VAL A 612 -19.35 -21.68 -9.58
C VAL A 612 -19.74 -21.76 -8.11
N ARG A 613 -19.59 -20.69 -7.34
CA ARG A 613 -19.93 -20.75 -5.90
C ARG A 613 -21.42 -20.89 -5.57
N SER A 614 -22.31 -20.55 -6.50
CA SER A 614 -23.76 -20.53 -6.28
C SER A 614 -24.44 -21.81 -6.77
N ASN A 615 -25.50 -22.24 -6.09
CA ASN A 615 -26.41 -23.31 -6.53
C ASN A 615 -27.34 -22.89 -7.69
N GLU A 616 -27.04 -21.80 -8.38
CA GLU A 616 -27.82 -21.37 -9.53
C GLU A 616 -27.64 -22.34 -10.69
N THR A 617 -28.75 -22.74 -11.29
CA THR A 617 -28.80 -23.64 -12.44
C THR A 617 -28.90 -22.78 -13.70
N GLU A 618 -27.77 -22.22 -14.13
CA GLU A 618 -27.67 -21.47 -15.37
C GLU A 618 -26.85 -22.27 -16.39
N ASP A 619 -27.29 -22.28 -17.65
CA ASP A 619 -26.53 -22.86 -18.74
C ASP A 619 -25.32 -21.98 -19.06
N LEU A 620 -24.12 -22.55 -18.91
CA LEU A 620 -22.86 -21.87 -19.17
C LEU A 620 -22.28 -22.24 -20.53
N TYR A 621 -21.66 -21.25 -21.17
CA TYR A 621 -21.00 -21.39 -22.46
C TYR A 621 -19.56 -20.90 -22.34
N TYR A 622 -18.65 -21.47 -23.13
CA TYR A 622 -17.33 -20.89 -23.33
C TYR A 622 -17.27 -20.21 -24.70
N GLN A 623 -16.46 -19.15 -24.81
CA GLN A 623 -16.24 -18.45 -26.05
C GLN A 623 -14.74 -18.30 -26.34
N ILE A 624 -14.34 -18.57 -27.58
CA ILE A 624 -13.02 -18.24 -28.14
C ILE A 624 -13.26 -17.30 -29.33
N PRO A 625 -13.29 -15.97 -29.09
CA PRO A 625 -13.70 -15.01 -30.12
C PRO A 625 -12.85 -15.06 -31.38
N GLU A 626 -11.53 -15.21 -31.24
CA GLU A 626 -10.60 -15.20 -32.37
C GLU A 626 -10.74 -16.45 -33.26
N ALA A 627 -11.31 -17.53 -32.73
CA ALA A 627 -11.64 -18.75 -33.48
C ALA A 627 -13.10 -18.79 -33.95
N GLY A 628 -13.94 -17.84 -33.52
CA GLY A 628 -15.38 -17.87 -33.76
C GLY A 628 -16.10 -19.03 -33.08
N ILE A 629 -15.53 -19.59 -32.00
CA ILE A 629 -16.09 -20.74 -31.28
C ILE A 629 -16.93 -20.23 -30.11
N ARG A 630 -18.14 -20.79 -29.98
CA ARG A 630 -19.03 -20.62 -28.84
C ARG A 630 -19.79 -21.92 -28.62
N GLU A 631 -19.53 -22.61 -27.52
CA GLU A 631 -20.16 -23.90 -27.23
C GLU A 631 -20.55 -24.01 -25.76
N LYS A 632 -21.47 -24.92 -25.46
CA LYS A 632 -21.99 -25.14 -24.10
C LYS A 632 -20.96 -25.91 -23.27
N LEU A 633 -20.76 -25.49 -22.02
CA LEU A 633 -19.91 -26.19 -21.06
C LEU A 633 -20.63 -27.44 -20.52
N GLN A 634 -19.88 -28.51 -20.29
CA GLN A 634 -20.40 -29.74 -19.71
C GLN A 634 -20.26 -29.72 -18.19
N GLU A 635 -21.35 -29.96 -17.46
CA GLU A 635 -21.31 -30.15 -16.01
C GLU A 635 -20.62 -31.49 -15.69
N ILE A 636 -19.54 -31.45 -14.91
CA ILE A 636 -18.73 -32.63 -14.53
C ILE A 636 -18.84 -32.96 -13.03
N GLY A 637 -19.56 -32.14 -12.28
CA GLY A 637 -19.85 -32.33 -10.86
C GLY A 637 -20.64 -31.14 -10.32
N THR A 638 -21.05 -31.21 -9.06
CA THR A 638 -21.75 -30.10 -8.40
C THR A 638 -20.92 -28.83 -8.55
N GLN A 639 -21.50 -27.79 -9.15
CA GLN A 639 -20.88 -26.47 -9.30
C GLN A 639 -19.60 -26.43 -10.15
N LYS A 640 -19.31 -27.48 -10.94
CA LYS A 640 -18.11 -27.55 -11.77
C LYS A 640 -18.44 -27.93 -13.20
N TYR A 641 -17.97 -27.11 -14.12
CA TYR A 641 -18.19 -27.23 -15.55
C TYR A 641 -16.87 -27.30 -16.31
N GLN A 642 -16.85 -27.97 -17.45
CA GLN A 642 -15.63 -28.20 -18.23
C GLN A 642 -15.93 -28.25 -19.73
N ALA A 643 -14.96 -27.84 -20.54
CA ALA A 643 -14.88 -28.14 -21.96
C ALA A 643 -13.50 -28.74 -22.28
N VAL A 644 -13.49 -29.75 -23.15
CA VAL A 644 -12.27 -30.31 -23.75
C VAL A 644 -12.25 -29.89 -25.21
N ILE A 645 -11.33 -29.00 -25.56
CA ILE A 645 -11.35 -28.26 -26.80
C ILE A 645 -10.25 -28.80 -27.72
N ASP A 646 -10.65 -29.31 -28.88
CA ASP A 646 -9.75 -29.80 -29.92
C ASP A 646 -9.13 -28.63 -30.71
N LEU A 647 -7.85 -28.38 -30.47
CA LEU A 647 -7.13 -27.27 -31.08
C LEU A 647 -6.63 -27.57 -32.51
N GLN A 648 -6.83 -28.77 -33.03
CA GLN A 648 -6.33 -29.14 -34.36
C GLN A 648 -6.94 -28.30 -35.49
N LYS A 649 -8.19 -27.84 -35.29
CA LYS A 649 -8.98 -27.13 -36.31
C LYS A 649 -8.83 -25.60 -36.29
N ILE A 650 -8.21 -25.03 -35.26
CA ILE A 650 -8.01 -23.57 -35.13
C ILE A 650 -6.60 -23.18 -35.59
N ASN A 651 -6.41 -21.99 -36.17
CA ASN A 651 -5.10 -21.56 -36.69
C ASN A 651 -4.11 -21.25 -35.56
N TYR A 652 -2.81 -21.14 -35.88
CA TYR A 652 -1.83 -20.65 -34.90
C TYR A 652 -2.12 -19.19 -34.57
N ASN A 653 -2.32 -18.88 -33.29
CA ASN A 653 -2.60 -17.53 -32.80
C ASN A 653 -2.50 -17.46 -31.27
N THR A 654 -2.58 -16.24 -30.76
CA THR A 654 -2.94 -15.95 -29.37
C THR A 654 -4.45 -15.95 -29.27
N TYR A 655 -4.98 -16.65 -28.28
CA TYR A 655 -6.41 -16.82 -28.08
C TYR A 655 -6.82 -16.36 -26.69
N THR A 656 -8.03 -15.80 -26.63
CA THR A 656 -8.71 -15.49 -25.38
C THR A 656 -9.86 -16.48 -25.20
N ILE A 657 -9.99 -17.06 -24.02
CA ILE A 657 -11.15 -17.89 -23.65
C ILE A 657 -11.80 -17.37 -22.38
N PHE A 658 -13.14 -17.33 -22.36
CA PHE A 658 -13.91 -16.94 -21.18
C PHE A 658 -15.26 -17.65 -21.14
N CYS A 659 -15.87 -17.63 -19.96
CA CYS A 659 -17.21 -18.14 -19.72
C CYS A 659 -18.25 -17.04 -19.98
N GLU A 660 -19.42 -17.40 -20.46
CA GLU A 660 -20.58 -16.51 -20.55
C GLU A 660 -21.88 -17.29 -20.31
N ASN A 661 -22.96 -16.56 -20.05
CA ASN A 661 -24.29 -17.16 -19.97
C ASN A 661 -25.02 -17.18 -21.32
N GLU A 662 -26.28 -17.64 -21.31
CA GLU A 662 -27.16 -17.67 -22.49
C GLU A 662 -27.34 -16.31 -23.16
N GLN A 663 -27.28 -15.20 -22.40
CA GLN A 663 -27.43 -13.85 -22.92
C GLN A 663 -26.12 -13.23 -23.43
N SER A 664 -25.05 -14.04 -23.54
CA SER A 664 -23.71 -13.59 -23.94
C SER A 664 -23.15 -12.48 -23.04
N ILE A 665 -23.43 -12.57 -21.74
CA ILE A 665 -22.79 -11.73 -20.72
C ILE A 665 -21.55 -12.49 -20.23
N PRO A 666 -20.34 -11.93 -20.37
CA PRO A 666 -19.13 -12.54 -19.84
C PRO A 666 -19.21 -12.77 -18.33
N LEU A 667 -18.85 -13.98 -17.92
CA LEU A 667 -18.80 -14.46 -16.55
C LEU A 667 -17.37 -14.89 -16.22
N GLY A 668 -16.92 -14.58 -15.02
CA GLY A 668 -15.58 -14.97 -14.59
C GLY A 668 -14.48 -14.17 -15.28
N SER A 669 -13.24 -14.65 -15.15
CA SER A 669 -12.10 -14.02 -15.80
C SER A 669 -11.84 -14.56 -17.20
N LYS A 670 -11.16 -13.73 -17.98
CA LYS A 670 -10.62 -14.14 -19.27
C LYS A 670 -9.28 -14.85 -19.04
N GLN A 671 -9.11 -15.96 -19.72
CA GLN A 671 -7.86 -16.72 -19.76
C GLN A 671 -7.22 -16.54 -21.13
N GLN A 672 -5.90 -16.59 -21.19
CA GLN A 672 -5.14 -16.48 -22.43
C GLN A 672 -4.39 -17.78 -22.70
N PHE A 673 -4.40 -18.22 -23.95
CA PHE A 673 -3.55 -19.33 -24.38
C PHE A 673 -2.93 -19.04 -25.75
N TYR A 674 -1.85 -19.75 -26.05
CA TYR A 674 -1.05 -19.61 -27.25
C TYR A 674 -1.05 -20.93 -28.00
N LEU A 675 -1.42 -20.89 -29.27
CA LEU A 675 -1.27 -22.03 -30.17
C LEU A 675 -0.20 -21.72 -31.20
N SER A 676 0.92 -22.43 -31.14
CA SER A 676 2.07 -22.23 -32.03
C SER A 676 2.49 -23.53 -32.70
N ALA A 677 3.17 -23.41 -33.84
CA ALA A 677 3.97 -24.51 -34.34
C ALA A 677 5.16 -24.78 -33.37
N PRO A 678 5.63 -26.04 -33.29
CA PRO A 678 6.70 -26.42 -32.37
C PRO A 678 8.08 -25.97 -32.87
N VAL A 679 8.98 -25.65 -31.92
CA VAL A 679 10.41 -25.48 -32.17
C VAL A 679 11.14 -26.64 -31.51
N TYR A 680 11.85 -27.42 -32.31
CA TYR A 680 12.60 -28.58 -31.85
C TYR A 680 14.07 -28.21 -31.70
N VAL A 681 14.62 -28.38 -30.51
CA VAL A 681 16.03 -28.13 -30.23
C VAL A 681 16.71 -29.46 -29.97
N ALA A 682 17.72 -29.77 -30.80
CA ALA A 682 18.56 -30.93 -30.62
C ALA A 682 19.98 -30.51 -30.26
N TRP A 683 20.53 -31.11 -29.19
CA TRP A 683 21.92 -30.96 -28.83
C TRP A 683 22.69 -32.24 -29.14
N THR A 684 23.68 -32.10 -30.02
CA THR A 684 24.41 -33.22 -30.59
C THR A 684 25.87 -33.21 -30.15
N PHE A 685 26.44 -34.40 -29.98
CA PHE A 685 27.85 -34.58 -29.62
C PHE A 685 28.56 -35.41 -30.68
N ASP A 686 29.59 -34.84 -31.29
CA ASP A 686 30.46 -35.55 -32.23
C ASP A 686 31.63 -36.17 -31.47
N TRP A 687 31.63 -37.51 -31.40
CA TRP A 687 32.72 -38.25 -30.80
C TRP A 687 33.80 -38.48 -31.84
N GLU A 688 34.92 -37.79 -31.70
CA GLU A 688 35.98 -37.73 -32.71
C GLU A 688 36.81 -39.03 -32.90
N GLY A 689 36.53 -40.06 -32.08
CA GLY A 689 37.30 -41.30 -32.07
C GLY A 689 38.61 -41.17 -31.28
N PHE A 690 38.60 -40.34 -30.23
CA PHE A 690 39.65 -40.21 -29.20
C PHE A 690 39.07 -40.49 -27.80
N ASP A 691 39.94 -40.66 -26.80
CA ASP A 691 39.53 -40.70 -25.39
C ASP A 691 38.90 -39.36 -24.96
N VAL A 692 38.02 -39.41 -23.97
CA VAL A 692 37.36 -38.25 -23.38
C VAL A 692 37.75 -38.16 -21.92
N ASN A 693 38.07 -36.97 -21.41
CA ASN A 693 38.39 -36.83 -19.99
C ASN A 693 37.14 -37.14 -19.13
N GLN A 694 37.33 -37.85 -18.02
CA GLN A 694 36.24 -38.16 -17.09
C GLN A 694 35.51 -36.90 -16.59
N SER A 695 36.26 -35.84 -16.24
CA SER A 695 35.65 -34.61 -15.73
C SER A 695 34.73 -33.96 -16.76
N TYR A 696 34.99 -34.16 -18.06
CA TYR A 696 34.15 -33.62 -19.13
C TYR A 696 32.83 -34.39 -19.24
N LEU A 697 32.85 -35.72 -19.10
CA LEU A 697 31.65 -36.54 -19.06
C LEU A 697 30.77 -36.21 -17.84
N ASP A 698 31.41 -35.98 -16.68
CA ASP A 698 30.74 -35.56 -15.46
C ASP A 698 30.09 -34.17 -15.63
N ALA A 699 30.80 -33.24 -16.29
CA ALA A 699 30.29 -31.90 -16.58
C ALA A 699 29.10 -31.92 -17.55
N ILE A 700 29.16 -32.72 -18.62
CA ILE A 700 28.03 -32.93 -19.55
C ILE A 700 26.81 -33.42 -18.77
N THR A 701 27.00 -34.43 -17.91
CA THR A 701 25.90 -34.98 -17.10
C THR A 701 25.33 -33.94 -16.15
N ALA A 702 26.18 -33.16 -15.48
CA ALA A 702 25.75 -32.09 -14.60
C ALA A 702 24.97 -31.00 -15.33
N GLN A 703 25.38 -30.62 -16.54
CA GLN A 703 24.68 -29.62 -17.34
C GLN A 703 23.33 -30.13 -17.84
N VAL A 704 23.26 -31.35 -18.37
CA VAL A 704 22.00 -31.98 -18.78
C VAL A 704 20.99 -32.01 -17.63
N ASN A 705 21.42 -32.36 -16.42
CA ASN A 705 20.55 -32.41 -15.24
C ASN A 705 20.04 -31.03 -14.82
N ARG A 706 20.79 -29.94 -15.09
CA ARG A 706 20.33 -28.57 -14.83
C ARG A 706 19.27 -28.11 -15.82
N HIS A 707 19.29 -28.64 -17.05
CA HIS A 707 18.42 -28.25 -18.16
C HIS A 707 17.41 -29.35 -18.51
N TYR A 708 16.55 -29.68 -17.54
CA TYR A 708 15.38 -30.57 -17.71
C TYR A 708 15.69 -31.93 -18.32
N ASN A 709 16.88 -32.48 -18.06
CA ASN A 709 17.33 -33.76 -18.58
C ASN A 709 17.24 -33.84 -20.12
N ILE A 710 17.67 -32.76 -20.81
CA ILE A 710 17.73 -32.71 -22.28
C ILE A 710 18.30 -34.01 -22.88
N PRO A 711 17.56 -34.68 -23.79
CA PRO A 711 18.10 -35.84 -24.49
C PRO A 711 19.14 -35.40 -25.52
N LEU A 712 20.26 -36.11 -25.56
CA LEU A 712 21.36 -35.84 -26.48
C LEU A 712 21.32 -36.77 -27.68
N THR A 713 21.91 -36.33 -28.80
CA THR A 713 22.29 -37.24 -29.89
C THR A 713 23.80 -37.40 -29.95
N HIS A 714 24.29 -38.59 -29.64
CA HIS A 714 25.70 -38.94 -29.73
C HIS A 714 26.02 -39.49 -31.11
N PHE A 715 26.66 -38.70 -31.96
CA PHE A 715 27.31 -39.19 -33.16
C PHE A 715 28.64 -39.85 -32.73
N PHE A 716 28.59 -41.17 -32.54
CA PHE A 716 29.61 -41.98 -31.92
C PHE A 716 30.55 -42.60 -32.95
N ASN A 717 31.87 -42.47 -32.75
CA ASN A 717 32.88 -43.02 -33.66
C ASN A 717 33.46 -44.34 -33.12
N PRO A 718 33.28 -45.47 -33.84
CA PRO A 718 33.73 -46.79 -33.39
C PRO A 718 35.25 -46.97 -33.40
N ARG A 719 36.03 -45.97 -33.85
CA ARG A 719 37.49 -45.97 -33.77
C ARG A 719 38.01 -46.25 -32.36
N ILE A 720 37.28 -45.87 -31.31
CA ILE A 720 37.69 -46.14 -29.91
C ILE A 720 37.88 -47.63 -29.60
N TYR A 721 37.32 -48.54 -30.41
CA TYR A 721 37.47 -49.98 -30.22
C TYR A 721 38.77 -50.54 -30.78
N LEU A 722 39.55 -49.72 -31.51
CA LEU A 722 40.87 -50.11 -31.97
C LEU A 722 41.88 -50.07 -30.82
N PRO A 723 42.67 -51.14 -30.61
CA PRO A 723 43.67 -51.19 -29.53
C PRO A 723 44.75 -50.10 -29.60
N SER A 724 44.93 -49.47 -30.76
CA SER A 724 45.86 -48.34 -30.97
C SER A 724 45.37 -47.03 -30.39
N VAL A 725 44.08 -46.93 -30.01
CA VAL A 725 43.42 -45.65 -29.69
C VAL A 725 43.23 -45.51 -28.19
N VAL A 726 42.53 -46.46 -27.56
CA VAL A 726 42.34 -46.52 -26.10
C VAL A 726 42.38 -47.98 -25.62
N SER A 727 42.52 -48.18 -24.31
CA SER A 727 42.42 -49.53 -23.73
C SER A 727 41.00 -50.09 -23.87
N ALA A 728 40.87 -51.41 -23.94
CA ALA A 728 39.56 -52.08 -24.01
C ALA A 728 38.65 -51.73 -22.81
N GLU A 729 39.24 -51.60 -21.62
CA GLU A 729 38.52 -51.16 -20.41
C GLU A 729 37.96 -49.74 -20.59
N ARG A 730 38.77 -48.82 -21.14
CA ARG A 730 38.32 -47.44 -21.38
C ARG A 730 37.25 -47.37 -22.46
N ALA A 731 37.39 -48.12 -23.56
CA ALA A 731 36.37 -48.18 -24.61
C ALA A 731 35.03 -48.73 -24.07
N ASN A 732 35.07 -49.77 -23.23
CA ASN A 732 33.89 -50.32 -22.56
C ASN A 732 33.25 -49.31 -21.61
N TYR A 733 34.05 -48.53 -20.88
CA TYR A 733 33.55 -47.46 -20.02
C TYR A 733 32.79 -46.39 -20.83
N LEU A 734 33.39 -45.85 -21.90
CA LEU A 734 32.76 -44.83 -22.75
C LEU A 734 31.48 -45.36 -23.41
N THR A 735 31.49 -46.62 -23.85
CA THR A 735 30.31 -47.31 -24.38
C THR A 735 29.21 -47.40 -23.33
N SER A 736 29.57 -47.80 -22.10
CA SER A 736 28.61 -47.95 -21.00
C SER A 736 28.01 -46.61 -20.59
N PHE A 737 28.81 -45.53 -20.59
CA PHE A 737 28.34 -44.17 -20.34
C PHE A 737 27.23 -43.77 -21.32
N VAL A 738 27.47 -43.91 -22.63
CA VAL A 738 26.48 -43.54 -23.65
C VAL A 738 25.24 -44.44 -23.59
N LYS A 739 25.40 -45.75 -23.36
CA LYS A 739 24.25 -46.68 -23.21
C LYS A 739 23.41 -46.37 -21.98
N GLN A 740 24.04 -46.04 -20.85
CA GLN A 740 23.34 -45.65 -19.64
C GLN A 740 22.52 -44.38 -19.88
N ARG A 741 23.08 -43.41 -20.61
CA ARG A 741 22.34 -42.19 -20.97
C ARG A 741 21.16 -42.47 -21.90
N GLN A 742 21.33 -43.36 -22.88
CA GLN A 742 20.23 -43.83 -23.72
C GLN A 742 19.10 -44.46 -22.90
N GLU A 743 19.42 -45.25 -21.89
CA GLU A 743 18.43 -45.90 -21.01
C GLU A 743 17.72 -44.92 -20.07
N ILE A 744 18.47 -43.98 -19.47
CA ILE A 744 17.95 -43.08 -18.43
C ILE A 744 17.28 -41.83 -19.02
N TYR A 745 17.91 -41.20 -20.02
CA TYR A 745 17.50 -39.90 -20.57
C TYR A 745 16.86 -40.01 -21.95
N GLY A 746 16.87 -41.20 -22.57
CA GLY A 746 16.40 -41.38 -23.93
C GLY A 746 17.36 -40.81 -24.98
N ASP A 747 18.65 -40.68 -24.63
CA ASP A 747 19.69 -40.26 -25.57
C ASP A 747 19.76 -41.19 -26.79
N GLU A 748 20.17 -40.61 -27.90
CA GLU A 748 20.30 -41.28 -29.18
C GLU A 748 21.78 -41.57 -29.49
N VAL A 749 22.06 -42.69 -30.16
CA VAL A 749 23.43 -43.08 -30.58
C VAL A 749 23.46 -43.35 -32.07
N GLN A 750 24.28 -42.59 -32.79
CA GLN A 750 24.39 -42.58 -34.25
C GLN A 750 25.82 -42.61 -34.72
N LEU A 751 26.06 -42.70 -36.03
CA LEU A 751 27.41 -42.92 -36.54
C LEU A 751 28.12 -41.60 -36.87
N HIS A 752 29.31 -41.42 -36.32
CA HIS A 752 30.26 -40.39 -36.73
C HIS A 752 31.54 -41.02 -37.28
N LEU A 753 32.07 -40.49 -38.39
CA LEU A 753 33.33 -41.00 -38.95
C LEU A 753 34.23 -39.89 -39.48
N HIS A 754 35.41 -39.79 -38.89
CA HIS A 754 36.61 -39.24 -39.52
C HIS A 754 37.40 -40.36 -40.21
N MET A 755 38.14 -40.02 -41.27
CA MET A 755 38.88 -40.98 -42.11
C MET A 755 40.27 -41.33 -41.54
N HIS A 756 40.33 -41.58 -40.23
CA HIS A 756 41.54 -41.98 -39.52
C HIS A 756 42.19 -43.21 -40.14
N TYR A 757 43.50 -43.19 -40.34
CA TYR A 757 44.23 -44.23 -41.07
C TYR A 757 44.05 -45.63 -40.46
N ASP A 758 44.09 -45.74 -39.14
CA ASP A 758 43.90 -47.02 -38.44
C ASP A 758 42.49 -47.60 -38.63
N LEU A 759 41.46 -46.76 -38.64
CA LEU A 759 40.07 -47.14 -38.95
C LEU A 759 39.93 -47.57 -40.41
N ILE A 760 40.53 -46.83 -41.33
CA ILE A 760 40.49 -47.14 -42.77
C ILE A 760 41.18 -48.48 -43.04
N GLU A 761 42.36 -48.71 -42.47
CA GLU A 761 43.07 -49.99 -42.56
C GLU A 761 42.25 -51.13 -41.94
N ALA A 762 41.64 -50.91 -40.77
CA ALA A 762 40.78 -51.90 -40.11
C ALA A 762 39.53 -52.26 -40.93
N SER A 763 39.03 -51.35 -41.77
CA SER A 763 37.93 -51.60 -42.71
C SER A 763 38.35 -52.35 -43.98
N GLY A 764 39.65 -52.61 -44.17
CA GLY A 764 40.19 -53.27 -45.35
C GLY A 764 40.31 -52.35 -46.57
N VAL A 765 40.36 -51.04 -46.35
CA VAL A 765 40.50 -50.01 -47.39
C VAL A 765 41.90 -49.38 -47.34
N SER A 766 42.42 -48.96 -48.50
CA SER A 766 43.70 -48.27 -48.57
C SER A 766 43.60 -46.83 -48.10
N VAL A 767 44.54 -46.38 -47.28
CA VAL A 767 44.57 -45.01 -46.75
C VAL A 767 44.78 -43.96 -47.85
N ARG A 768 44.01 -42.86 -47.78
CA ARG A 768 44.22 -41.66 -48.60
C ARG A 768 44.89 -40.60 -47.72
N LYS A 769 45.91 -39.92 -48.22
CA LYS A 769 46.59 -38.82 -47.49
C LYS A 769 46.10 -37.44 -47.92
N GLU A 770 45.41 -37.38 -49.06
CA GLU A 770 44.84 -36.21 -49.70
C GLU A 770 43.51 -36.62 -50.37
N SER A 771 42.54 -35.73 -50.55
CA SER A 771 42.53 -34.34 -50.08
C SER A 771 42.28 -34.25 -48.57
N LYS A 772 42.86 -33.25 -47.90
CA LYS A 772 42.61 -32.97 -46.48
C LYS A 772 42.58 -31.48 -46.17
N TRP A 773 41.80 -31.07 -45.16
CA TRP A 773 41.65 -29.64 -44.82
C TRP A 773 42.68 -29.10 -43.82
N GLY A 774 43.42 -29.98 -43.15
CA GLY A 774 44.34 -29.59 -42.07
C GLY A 774 45.68 -30.30 -42.14
N LYS A 775 46.41 -30.23 -41.02
CA LYS A 775 47.80 -30.70 -40.91
C LYS A 775 47.95 -31.99 -40.11
N ASN A 776 46.85 -32.60 -39.65
CA ASN A 776 46.88 -33.84 -38.91
C ASN A 776 47.49 -34.96 -39.76
N THR A 777 48.24 -35.84 -39.10
CA THR A 777 49.04 -36.90 -39.73
C THR A 777 48.45 -38.28 -39.56
N ASP A 778 47.31 -38.40 -38.88
CA ASP A 778 46.62 -39.65 -38.53
C ASP A 778 45.38 -39.92 -39.40
N GLY A 779 45.05 -39.03 -40.33
CA GLY A 779 43.89 -39.14 -41.22
C GLY A 779 42.66 -38.39 -40.74
N TYR A 780 42.70 -37.72 -39.57
CA TYR A 780 41.57 -36.94 -39.06
C TYR A 780 41.04 -35.92 -40.08
N ASP A 781 41.93 -35.20 -40.78
CA ASP A 781 41.53 -34.14 -41.72
C ASP A 781 41.17 -34.63 -43.14
N VAL A 782 41.24 -35.93 -43.41
CA VAL A 782 41.01 -36.49 -44.76
C VAL A 782 39.52 -36.53 -45.07
N LEU A 783 39.14 -36.05 -46.26
CA LEU A 783 37.72 -35.92 -46.62
C LEU A 783 37.08 -37.30 -46.80
N THR A 784 35.90 -37.51 -46.23
CA THR A 784 35.05 -38.68 -46.51
C THR A 784 34.78 -38.82 -48.02
N THR A 785 34.62 -37.70 -48.73
CA THR A 785 34.41 -37.66 -50.18
C THR A 785 35.62 -38.10 -51.01
N SER A 786 36.80 -38.31 -50.40
CA SER A 786 38.00 -38.81 -51.10
C SER A 786 37.92 -40.30 -51.45
N TYR A 787 36.96 -41.04 -50.88
CA TYR A 787 36.79 -42.48 -51.08
C TYR A 787 35.72 -42.77 -52.14
N THR A 788 35.88 -43.85 -52.89
CA THR A 788 34.86 -44.33 -53.85
C THR A 788 33.63 -44.90 -53.10
N GLU A 789 32.49 -45.07 -53.79
CA GLU A 789 31.29 -45.65 -53.17
C GLU A 789 31.54 -47.05 -52.59
N GLU A 790 32.31 -47.89 -53.29
CA GLU A 790 32.66 -49.23 -52.82
C GLU A 790 33.55 -49.19 -51.58
N GLU A 791 34.57 -48.34 -51.57
CA GLU A 791 35.47 -48.15 -50.43
C GLU A 791 34.69 -47.60 -49.22
N LEU A 792 33.88 -46.55 -49.42
CA LEU A 792 33.07 -45.95 -48.36
C LEU A 792 32.03 -46.93 -47.82
N GLY A 793 31.44 -47.77 -48.68
CA GLY A 793 30.55 -48.85 -48.28
C GLY A 793 31.23 -49.85 -47.35
N LYS A 794 32.51 -50.21 -47.59
CA LYS A 794 33.29 -51.08 -46.69
C LYS A 794 33.59 -50.41 -45.35
N ILE A 795 33.94 -49.13 -45.38
CA ILE A 795 34.22 -48.33 -44.17
C ILE A 795 32.97 -48.27 -43.27
N ILE A 796 31.82 -47.91 -43.84
CA ILE A 796 30.55 -47.82 -43.11
C ILE A 796 30.10 -49.20 -42.62
N ALA A 797 30.20 -50.25 -43.45
CA ALA A 797 29.85 -51.61 -43.03
C ALA A 797 30.73 -52.10 -41.87
N TRP A 798 32.02 -51.76 -41.87
CA TRP A 798 32.90 -52.05 -40.73
C TRP A 798 32.43 -51.31 -39.47
N ALA A 799 32.08 -50.03 -39.57
CA ALA A 799 31.61 -49.23 -38.44
C ALA A 799 30.28 -49.76 -37.85
N ILE A 800 29.31 -50.10 -38.70
CA ILE A 800 28.04 -50.73 -38.27
C ILE A 800 28.31 -52.05 -37.56
N LYS A 801 29.25 -52.86 -38.07
CA LYS A 801 29.64 -54.11 -37.41
C LYS A 801 30.22 -53.87 -36.02
N GLN A 802 31.02 -52.81 -35.82
CA GLN A 802 31.51 -52.46 -34.48
C GLN A 802 30.37 -52.05 -33.54
N PHE A 803 29.40 -51.27 -34.00
CA PHE A 803 28.21 -50.94 -33.22
C PHE A 803 27.48 -52.21 -32.73
N GLN A 804 27.26 -53.17 -33.64
CA GLN A 804 26.60 -54.43 -33.31
C GLN A 804 27.40 -55.26 -32.31
N VAL A 805 28.72 -55.38 -32.50
CA VAL A 805 29.61 -56.13 -31.59
C VAL A 805 29.60 -55.55 -30.17
N HIS A 806 29.47 -54.23 -30.03
CA HIS A 806 29.42 -53.53 -28.75
C HIS A 806 27.99 -53.28 -28.24
N GLY A 807 26.99 -53.89 -28.89
CA GLY A 807 25.61 -53.95 -28.41
C GLY A 807 24.86 -52.62 -28.55
N PHE A 808 25.19 -51.81 -29.55
CA PHE A 808 24.34 -50.73 -30.05
C PHE A 808 23.39 -51.26 -31.14
N SER A 809 22.27 -50.57 -31.35
CA SER A 809 21.43 -50.77 -32.54
C SER A 809 22.16 -50.31 -33.80
N ASN A 810 21.68 -50.75 -34.97
CA ASN A 810 22.15 -50.17 -36.23
C ASN A 810 21.87 -48.66 -36.22
N PRO A 811 22.87 -47.82 -36.54
CA PRO A 811 22.66 -46.38 -36.62
C PRO A 811 21.70 -46.05 -37.78
N SER A 812 20.78 -45.14 -37.53
CA SER A 812 19.86 -44.55 -38.51
C SER A 812 20.29 -43.17 -38.97
N GLY A 813 21.17 -42.51 -38.22
CA GLY A 813 21.73 -41.20 -38.47
C GLY A 813 23.22 -41.27 -38.74
N TYR A 814 23.70 -40.36 -39.58
CA TYR A 814 25.13 -40.20 -39.88
C TYR A 814 25.56 -38.74 -39.78
N ARG A 815 26.82 -38.52 -39.43
CA ARG A 815 27.50 -37.25 -39.61
C ARG A 815 28.93 -37.47 -40.09
N ALA A 816 29.28 -36.85 -41.21
CA ALA A 816 30.61 -36.91 -41.79
C ALA A 816 31.62 -36.09 -40.98
N GLY A 817 32.79 -36.66 -40.72
CA GLY A 817 33.92 -35.93 -40.18
C GLY A 817 34.29 -34.74 -41.07
N GLY A 818 34.52 -33.59 -40.44
CA GLY A 818 34.74 -32.31 -41.15
C GLY A 818 33.57 -31.85 -42.01
N TRP A 819 32.38 -32.44 -41.85
CA TRP A 819 31.16 -32.08 -42.57
C TRP A 819 31.22 -32.32 -44.09
N PHE A 820 32.11 -33.22 -44.55
CA PHE A 820 32.26 -33.54 -45.97
C PHE A 820 31.36 -34.70 -46.38
N ALA A 821 30.08 -34.41 -46.66
CA ALA A 821 29.15 -35.32 -47.30
C ALA A 821 28.63 -34.70 -48.60
N ASP A 822 28.86 -35.37 -49.72
CA ASP A 822 28.32 -35.02 -51.04
C ASP A 822 27.26 -36.04 -51.47
N GLU A 823 26.71 -35.89 -52.66
CA GLU A 823 25.67 -36.76 -53.21
C GLU A 823 26.09 -38.23 -53.23
N LYS A 824 27.39 -38.49 -53.48
CA LYS A 824 27.97 -39.83 -53.46
C LYS A 824 27.96 -40.42 -52.05
N VAL A 825 28.33 -39.63 -51.04
CA VAL A 825 28.22 -40.05 -49.63
C VAL A 825 26.77 -40.35 -49.27
N LEU A 826 25.84 -39.44 -49.58
CA LEU A 826 24.40 -39.62 -49.32
C LEU A 826 23.83 -40.87 -50.00
N GLN A 827 24.27 -41.17 -51.23
CA GLN A 827 23.88 -42.37 -51.96
C GLN A 827 24.35 -43.65 -51.23
N VAL A 828 25.57 -43.67 -50.71
CA VAL A 828 26.09 -44.81 -49.92
C VAL A 828 25.32 -44.95 -48.62
N LEU A 829 25.05 -43.85 -47.90
CA LEU A 829 24.28 -43.87 -46.65
C LEU A 829 22.88 -44.45 -46.87
N GLN A 830 22.18 -43.99 -47.91
CA GLN A 830 20.87 -44.53 -48.28
C GLN A 830 20.94 -46.04 -48.59
N ASN A 831 21.96 -46.47 -49.34
CA ASN A 831 22.15 -47.89 -49.67
C ASN A 831 22.44 -48.76 -48.44
N GLN A 832 23.01 -48.18 -47.39
CA GLN A 832 23.30 -48.82 -46.11
C GLN A 832 22.13 -48.72 -45.10
N GLY A 833 21.00 -48.11 -45.49
CA GLY A 833 19.80 -48.03 -44.69
C GLY A 833 19.75 -46.90 -43.66
N PHE A 834 20.62 -45.89 -43.78
CA PHE A 834 20.50 -44.67 -42.99
C PHE A 834 19.23 -43.91 -43.39
N LYS A 835 18.60 -43.30 -42.39
CA LYS A 835 17.35 -42.55 -42.51
C LYS A 835 17.57 -41.05 -42.61
N TYR A 836 18.63 -40.55 -41.96
CA TYR A 836 19.00 -39.15 -42.02
C TYR A 836 20.52 -38.91 -42.00
N ASP A 837 20.94 -37.80 -42.58
CA ASP A 837 22.27 -37.21 -42.46
C ASP A 837 22.15 -35.90 -41.69
N ALA A 838 23.22 -35.53 -41.00
CA ALA A 838 23.31 -34.28 -40.25
C ALA A 838 24.62 -33.55 -40.53
N SER A 839 25.12 -33.68 -41.76
CA SER A 839 26.39 -33.08 -42.20
C SER A 839 26.19 -31.71 -42.86
N GLY A 840 24.96 -31.34 -43.18
CA GLY A 840 24.60 -30.06 -43.76
C GLY A 840 24.92 -28.90 -42.83
N ARG A 841 25.66 -27.93 -43.36
CA ARG A 841 26.02 -26.69 -42.65
C ARG A 841 26.16 -25.53 -43.61
N GLU A 842 26.35 -24.35 -43.05
CA GLU A 842 26.66 -23.18 -43.86
C GLU A 842 28.00 -23.30 -44.59
N LYS A 843 28.09 -22.58 -45.70
CA LYS A 843 29.29 -22.56 -46.53
C LYS A 843 30.50 -22.12 -45.73
N TYR A 844 31.54 -22.94 -45.77
CA TYR A 844 32.78 -22.70 -45.05
C TYR A 844 34.00 -23.05 -45.88
N LEU A 845 35.09 -22.30 -45.69
CA LEU A 845 36.38 -22.56 -46.31
C LEU A 845 37.31 -23.24 -45.30
N TRP A 846 37.33 -24.55 -45.32
CA TRP A 846 38.11 -25.38 -44.42
C TRP A 846 39.62 -25.21 -44.65
N GLY A 847 40.35 -24.91 -43.58
CA GLY A 847 41.80 -24.66 -43.63
C GLY A 847 42.23 -23.50 -44.53
N GLY A 848 41.30 -22.67 -45.00
CA GLY A 848 41.55 -21.65 -46.02
C GLY A 848 41.77 -22.20 -47.44
N ILE A 849 41.53 -23.50 -47.68
CA ILE A 849 41.91 -24.16 -48.94
C ILE A 849 40.80 -25.01 -49.57
N LEU A 850 39.89 -25.59 -48.79
CA LEU A 850 38.85 -26.50 -49.29
C LEU A 850 37.47 -25.95 -48.99
N THR A 851 36.65 -25.81 -50.04
CA THR A 851 35.27 -25.35 -49.88
C THR A 851 34.40 -26.51 -49.41
N SER A 852 33.55 -26.27 -48.41
CA SER A 852 32.55 -27.24 -47.96
C SER A 852 31.63 -27.64 -49.12
N PRO A 853 31.20 -28.91 -49.21
CA PRO A 853 30.17 -29.32 -50.16
C PRO A 853 28.79 -28.71 -49.84
N TRP A 854 28.62 -28.17 -48.64
CA TRP A 854 27.38 -27.56 -48.17
C TRP A 854 27.39 -26.03 -48.31
N ASP A 855 26.22 -25.47 -48.64
CA ASP A 855 25.93 -24.05 -48.83
C ASP A 855 24.56 -23.70 -48.22
N LEU A 856 24.33 -24.17 -46.98
CA LEU A 856 23.12 -23.90 -46.21
C LEU A 856 23.23 -22.61 -45.39
N ASN A 857 22.23 -22.28 -44.57
CA ASN A 857 22.27 -21.13 -43.68
C ASN A 857 21.58 -21.42 -42.33
N SER A 858 21.59 -20.44 -41.43
CA SER A 858 21.01 -20.58 -40.08
C SER A 858 19.49 -20.75 -40.03
N LEU A 859 18.78 -20.52 -41.14
CA LEU A 859 17.33 -20.73 -41.27
C LEU A 859 16.98 -22.03 -42.01
N SER A 860 17.98 -22.75 -42.54
CA SER A 860 17.76 -24.02 -43.22
C SER A 860 17.08 -25.01 -42.28
N GLN A 861 15.95 -25.56 -42.73
CA GLN A 861 15.15 -26.57 -42.02
C GLN A 861 15.37 -27.95 -42.64
N PRO A 862 15.04 -29.05 -41.93
CA PRO A 862 15.20 -30.39 -42.47
C PRO A 862 14.48 -30.59 -43.81
N PHE A 863 15.16 -31.25 -44.75
CA PHE A 863 14.68 -31.44 -46.12
C PHE A 863 15.26 -32.71 -46.75
N TYR A 864 14.64 -33.21 -47.82
CA TYR A 864 15.20 -34.30 -48.61
C TYR A 864 16.08 -33.74 -49.74
N PRO A 865 17.40 -34.02 -49.77
CA PRO A 865 18.32 -33.45 -50.75
C PRO A 865 18.10 -33.97 -52.18
N ASP A 866 18.32 -33.13 -53.20
CA ASP A 866 18.33 -33.52 -54.61
C ASP A 866 19.55 -34.41 -54.94
N LYS A 867 19.34 -35.41 -55.81
CA LYS A 867 20.41 -36.35 -56.19
C LYS A 867 21.57 -35.76 -56.97
N ASN A 868 21.43 -34.55 -57.51
CA ASN A 868 22.47 -33.85 -58.29
C ASN A 868 22.98 -32.58 -57.58
N ASN A 869 22.35 -32.17 -56.48
CA ASN A 869 22.76 -31.04 -55.67
C ASN A 869 22.20 -31.19 -54.25
N GLN A 870 23.05 -31.63 -53.33
CA GLN A 870 22.69 -31.86 -51.92
C GLN A 870 22.14 -30.60 -51.19
N ASN A 871 22.39 -29.40 -51.71
CA ASN A 871 22.01 -28.15 -51.06
C ASN A 871 20.57 -27.68 -51.33
N ILE A 872 19.82 -28.42 -52.17
CA ILE A 872 18.44 -28.08 -52.53
C ILE A 872 17.53 -29.31 -52.45
N THR A 873 16.22 -29.07 -52.47
CA THR A 873 15.21 -30.12 -52.65
C THR A 873 14.58 -30.04 -54.04
N SER A 874 14.14 -31.16 -54.61
CA SER A 874 13.53 -31.23 -55.94
C SER A 874 12.51 -32.39 -56.04
N ASN A 875 12.07 -32.75 -57.25
CA ASN A 875 11.26 -33.96 -57.48
C ASN A 875 12.09 -35.27 -57.54
N ASN A 876 13.43 -35.20 -57.56
CA ASN A 876 14.34 -36.35 -57.63
C ASN A 876 15.31 -36.34 -56.45
N THR A 877 14.77 -36.57 -55.25
CA THR A 877 15.53 -36.54 -53.99
C THR A 877 16.06 -37.90 -53.59
N PHE A 878 17.03 -37.90 -52.67
CA PHE A 878 17.32 -39.06 -51.85
C PHE A 878 16.16 -39.34 -50.87
N ASN A 879 16.08 -40.58 -50.40
CA ASN A 879 15.21 -41.03 -49.30
C ASN A 879 15.92 -40.92 -47.94
N ILE A 880 16.90 -40.01 -47.83
CA ILE A 880 17.58 -39.66 -46.59
C ILE A 880 17.22 -38.22 -46.25
N LEU A 881 16.76 -37.97 -45.03
CA LEU A 881 16.47 -36.61 -44.57
C LEU A 881 17.79 -35.93 -44.20
N GLU A 882 18.05 -34.75 -44.73
CA GLU A 882 19.12 -33.89 -44.22
C GLU A 882 18.58 -33.06 -43.07
N ILE A 883 19.23 -33.11 -41.91
CA ILE A 883 18.92 -32.32 -40.71
C ILE A 883 20.08 -31.34 -40.45
N PRO A 884 19.99 -30.10 -40.95
CA PRO A 884 21.12 -29.16 -40.95
C PRO A 884 21.57 -28.74 -39.54
N ASN A 885 22.87 -28.56 -39.34
CA ASN A 885 23.45 -27.92 -38.17
C ASN A 885 23.32 -26.39 -38.23
N ASN A 886 22.08 -25.91 -38.14
CA ASN A 886 21.74 -24.49 -38.28
C ASN A 886 21.92 -23.67 -36.99
N GLY A 887 21.98 -24.31 -35.81
CA GLY A 887 22.31 -23.69 -34.52
C GLY A 887 23.81 -23.41 -34.32
N ALA A 888 24.64 -23.96 -35.22
CA ALA A 888 26.09 -23.86 -35.24
C ALA A 888 26.82 -24.78 -34.24
N ASP A 889 28.13 -24.91 -34.46
CA ASP A 889 29.03 -25.71 -33.63
C ASP A 889 29.71 -24.84 -32.55
N SER A 890 29.75 -25.34 -31.31
CA SER A 890 30.30 -24.62 -30.16
C SER A 890 31.82 -24.40 -30.24
N TRP A 891 32.50 -25.12 -31.13
CA TRP A 891 33.93 -24.94 -31.38
C TRP A 891 34.21 -23.65 -32.17
N ALA A 892 33.51 -23.42 -33.28
CA ALA A 892 33.75 -22.31 -34.21
C ALA A 892 32.97 -21.04 -33.87
N TYR A 893 31.90 -21.13 -33.08
CA TYR A 893 31.03 -20.00 -32.75
C TYR A 893 31.12 -19.58 -31.28
N SER A 894 30.83 -18.30 -31.01
CA SER A 894 30.60 -17.82 -29.65
C SER A 894 29.19 -18.19 -29.18
N GLY A 895 28.96 -18.22 -27.88
CA GLY A 895 27.64 -18.49 -27.30
C GLY A 895 26.59 -17.47 -27.77
N GLU A 896 26.94 -16.20 -27.93
CA GLU A 896 26.01 -15.17 -28.42
C GLU A 896 25.61 -15.40 -29.88
N ASN A 897 26.56 -15.81 -30.73
CA ASN A 897 26.25 -16.13 -32.14
C ASN A 897 25.29 -17.33 -32.24
N MET A 898 25.51 -18.34 -31.40
CA MET A 898 24.65 -19.54 -31.33
C MET A 898 23.25 -19.20 -30.78
N LEU A 899 23.17 -18.34 -29.76
CA LEU A 899 21.90 -17.86 -29.21
C LEU A 899 21.12 -17.01 -30.24
N ASN A 900 21.82 -16.14 -30.98
CA ASN A 900 21.21 -15.37 -32.06
C ASN A 900 20.61 -16.27 -33.14
N ARG A 901 21.22 -17.43 -33.43
CA ARG A 901 20.67 -18.40 -34.39
C ARG A 901 19.41 -19.10 -33.90
N PHE A 902 19.27 -19.32 -32.59
CA PHE A 902 17.99 -19.76 -32.02
C PHE A 902 16.91 -18.71 -32.27
N TYR A 903 17.16 -17.44 -31.93
CA TYR A 903 16.19 -16.37 -32.13
C TYR A 903 15.92 -16.02 -33.60
N GLN A 904 16.82 -16.36 -34.53
CA GLN A 904 16.54 -16.30 -35.97
C GLN A 904 15.46 -17.32 -36.39
N ASN A 905 15.38 -18.46 -35.69
CA ASN A 905 14.35 -19.47 -35.92
C ASN A 905 13.11 -19.29 -35.03
N TYR A 906 13.22 -18.50 -33.96
CA TYR A 906 12.15 -18.21 -33.01
C TYR A 906 12.18 -16.72 -32.62
N ASP A 907 11.71 -15.86 -33.55
CA ASP A 907 11.72 -14.40 -33.42
C ASP A 907 10.44 -13.83 -32.80
N HIS A 908 9.37 -14.62 -32.76
CA HIS A 908 8.07 -14.25 -32.24
C HIS A 908 7.49 -15.35 -31.35
N PRO A 909 6.61 -15.00 -30.39
CA PRO A 909 6.03 -15.98 -29.46
C PRO A 909 5.28 -17.11 -30.19
N ILE A 910 4.63 -16.78 -31.31
CA ILE A 910 3.89 -17.74 -32.11
C ILE A 910 4.54 -17.83 -33.48
N ILE A 911 4.87 -19.05 -33.88
CA ILE A 911 5.35 -19.40 -35.21
C ILE A 911 4.30 -20.27 -35.92
N ASP A 912 4.26 -20.18 -37.25
CA ASP A 912 3.25 -20.84 -38.08
C ASP A 912 3.73 -22.16 -38.71
N THR A 913 5.03 -22.42 -38.65
CA THR A 913 5.68 -23.58 -39.27
C THR A 913 6.66 -24.21 -38.29
N PRO A 914 6.71 -25.55 -38.18
CA PRO A 914 7.67 -26.21 -37.31
C PRO A 914 9.12 -25.83 -37.65
N LYS A 915 9.94 -25.66 -36.62
CA LYS A 915 11.37 -25.32 -36.77
C LYS A 915 12.24 -26.35 -36.05
N ALA A 916 13.40 -26.66 -36.59
CA ALA A 916 14.45 -27.41 -35.91
C ALA A 916 15.67 -26.51 -35.75
N VAL A 917 16.27 -26.52 -34.56
CA VAL A 917 17.54 -25.86 -34.27
C VAL A 917 18.49 -26.91 -33.72
N VAL A 918 19.57 -27.17 -34.45
CA VAL A 918 20.55 -28.22 -34.09
C VAL A 918 21.85 -27.57 -33.68
N TYR A 919 22.28 -27.89 -32.46
CA TYR A 919 23.56 -27.49 -31.89
C TYR A 919 24.53 -28.66 -31.87
N LEU A 920 25.81 -28.34 -31.99
CA LEU A 920 26.90 -29.32 -31.91
C LEU A 920 27.91 -28.93 -30.85
N SER A 921 28.34 -29.94 -30.07
CA SER A 921 29.50 -29.87 -29.18
C SER A 921 30.38 -31.12 -29.31
N HIS A 922 31.53 -31.14 -28.66
CA HIS A 922 32.44 -32.29 -28.68
C HIS A 922 32.78 -32.73 -27.26
N PRO A 923 32.62 -34.02 -26.92
CA PRO A 923 32.88 -34.47 -25.57
C PRO A 923 34.38 -34.37 -25.23
N GLN A 924 35.27 -34.54 -26.21
CA GLN A 924 36.73 -34.44 -26.04
C GLN A 924 37.21 -33.06 -25.59
N TRP A 925 36.48 -32.01 -25.92
CA TRP A 925 36.91 -30.62 -25.69
C TRP A 925 36.01 -29.86 -24.74
N PHE A 926 34.99 -30.50 -24.16
CA PHE A 926 33.88 -29.82 -23.51
C PHE A 926 34.23 -28.69 -22.53
N GLN A 927 35.23 -28.90 -21.65
CA GLN A 927 35.73 -27.88 -20.71
C GLN A 927 37.12 -27.35 -21.09
N SER A 928 37.56 -27.59 -22.33
CA SER A 928 38.84 -27.09 -22.81
C SER A 928 38.82 -25.55 -22.84
N LYS A 929 39.98 -24.94 -22.60
CA LYS A 929 40.11 -23.47 -22.67
C LYS A 929 39.81 -22.92 -24.07
N GLU A 930 39.97 -23.75 -25.09
CA GLU A 930 39.86 -23.41 -26.51
C GLU A 930 38.40 -23.43 -26.97
N SER A 931 37.64 -24.48 -26.66
CA SER A 931 36.25 -24.61 -27.09
C SER A 931 35.27 -23.90 -26.15
N GLN A 932 35.49 -24.02 -24.83
CA GLN A 932 34.57 -23.53 -23.79
C GLN A 932 33.11 -23.96 -24.02
N ASP A 933 32.88 -25.18 -24.54
CA ASP A 933 31.55 -25.67 -24.92
C ASP A 933 30.56 -25.59 -23.75
N GLU A 934 30.97 -25.98 -22.54
CA GLU A 934 30.11 -25.94 -21.35
C GLU A 934 29.53 -24.53 -21.12
N ALA A 935 30.39 -23.50 -21.12
CA ALA A 935 29.98 -22.12 -20.85
C ALA A 935 29.09 -21.54 -21.97
N LYS A 936 29.38 -21.88 -23.24
CA LYS A 936 28.59 -21.44 -24.39
C LYS A 936 27.21 -22.10 -24.38
N MET A 937 27.15 -23.41 -24.12
CA MET A 937 25.88 -24.14 -24.03
C MET A 937 25.07 -23.73 -22.81
N GLU A 938 25.70 -23.41 -21.68
CA GLU A 938 24.99 -22.91 -20.49
C GLU A 938 24.26 -21.60 -20.79
N LEU A 939 24.90 -20.68 -21.53
CA LEU A 939 24.26 -19.42 -21.96
C LEU A 939 23.02 -19.68 -22.83
N ILE A 940 23.12 -20.62 -23.77
CA ILE A 940 22.06 -20.91 -24.74
C ILE A 940 20.90 -21.65 -24.06
N LEU A 941 21.20 -22.72 -23.32
CA LEU A 941 20.19 -23.56 -22.66
C LEU A 941 19.41 -22.78 -21.60
N ASN A 942 20.06 -21.90 -20.82
CA ASN A 942 19.35 -21.00 -19.90
C ASN A 942 18.31 -20.14 -20.64
N SER A 943 18.62 -19.68 -21.85
CA SER A 943 17.67 -18.90 -22.64
C SER A 943 16.57 -19.76 -23.29
N ILE A 944 16.87 -21.01 -23.64
CA ILE A 944 15.87 -21.92 -24.23
C ILE A 944 14.90 -22.44 -23.17
N ASP A 945 15.37 -22.62 -21.94
CA ASP A 945 14.57 -23.04 -20.79
C ASP A 945 13.39 -22.09 -20.50
N ASP A 946 13.53 -20.81 -20.86
CA ASP A 946 12.47 -19.80 -20.77
C ASP A 946 11.37 -19.93 -21.84
N HIS A 947 11.48 -20.93 -22.71
CA HIS A 947 10.54 -21.20 -23.80
C HIS A 947 10.10 -22.66 -23.87
N LEU A 948 10.42 -23.47 -22.86
CA LEU A 948 10.10 -24.89 -22.86
C LEU A 948 8.60 -25.16 -22.75
N TYR A 949 8.16 -26.09 -23.58
CA TYR A 949 6.78 -26.57 -23.58
C TYR A 949 6.45 -27.42 -22.35
N SER A 950 7.42 -28.18 -21.81
CA SER A 950 7.21 -28.98 -20.60
C SER A 950 6.90 -28.13 -19.36
N GLU A 951 7.46 -26.91 -19.34
CA GLU A 951 7.28 -25.93 -18.26
C GLU A 951 6.19 -24.90 -18.58
N ASP A 952 5.45 -25.09 -19.67
CA ASP A 952 4.40 -24.19 -20.14
C ASP A 952 4.87 -22.74 -20.35
N LYS A 953 6.11 -22.57 -20.84
CA LYS A 953 6.72 -21.25 -21.11
C LYS A 953 6.80 -20.88 -22.59
N GLY A 954 6.65 -21.85 -23.48
CA GLY A 954 6.75 -21.64 -24.93
C GLY A 954 6.53 -22.91 -25.75
N PRO A 955 6.73 -22.86 -27.08
CA PRO A 955 6.54 -23.99 -27.98
C PRO A 955 7.83 -24.80 -28.20
N VAL A 956 8.85 -24.65 -27.36
CA VAL A 956 10.16 -25.29 -27.56
C VAL A 956 10.22 -26.68 -26.92
N PHE A 957 10.79 -27.63 -27.63
CA PHE A 957 10.96 -29.02 -27.23
C PHE A 957 12.42 -29.44 -27.32
N TYR A 958 12.93 -30.04 -26.26
CA TYR A 958 14.18 -30.77 -26.31
C TYR A 958 13.99 -32.17 -26.90
N VAL A 959 14.71 -32.46 -27.98
CA VAL A 959 14.52 -33.68 -28.78
C VAL A 959 15.85 -34.23 -29.28
N THR A 960 15.83 -35.51 -29.68
CA THR A 960 16.94 -36.13 -30.42
C THR A 960 16.84 -35.85 -31.92
N MET A 961 17.85 -36.22 -32.69
CA MET A 961 17.83 -36.08 -34.14
C MET A 961 16.84 -37.06 -34.78
N ASN A 962 16.67 -38.28 -34.24
CA ASN A 962 15.62 -39.19 -34.70
C ASN A 962 14.22 -38.72 -34.35
N ASP A 963 14.01 -38.04 -33.21
CA ASP A 963 12.73 -37.38 -32.94
C ASP A 963 12.40 -36.38 -34.05
N ILE A 964 13.37 -35.54 -34.47
CA ILE A 964 13.23 -34.63 -35.61
C ILE A 964 12.90 -35.41 -36.88
N TYR A 965 13.62 -36.48 -37.20
CA TYR A 965 13.33 -37.30 -38.37
C TYR A 965 11.89 -37.85 -38.38
N GLU A 966 11.42 -38.43 -37.28
CA GLU A 966 10.07 -39.02 -37.20
C GLU A 966 8.97 -37.95 -37.25
N LEU A 967 9.27 -36.69 -36.91
CA LEU A 967 8.34 -35.57 -36.97
C LEU A 967 8.29 -34.88 -38.35
N TRP A 968 9.40 -34.93 -39.11
CA TRP A 968 9.48 -34.35 -40.46
C TRP A 968 9.03 -35.28 -41.58
N LYS A 969 9.09 -36.59 -41.34
CA LYS A 969 8.60 -37.62 -42.26
C LYS A 969 7.06 -37.63 -42.33
#